data_AF-A0A3A4JGT1-F1
#
_entry.id   AF-A0A3A4JGT1-F1
#
_cell.length_a   1.000
_cell.length_b   1.000
_cell.length_c   1.000
_cell.angle_alpha   90.00
_cell.angle_beta   90.00
_cell.angle_gamma   90.00
#
_symmetry.space_group_name_H-M   'P 1'
#
loop_
_entity.id
_entity.type
_entity.pdbx_description
1 polymer ?
#
loop_
_entity_poly.entity_id
_entity_poly.type
_entity_poly.pdbx_seq_one_letter_code
_entity_poly.pdbx_strand_id
1 'polypeptide(L)'
;MGAAKCLVLLMDGLDEATATSVRAAALDFLVQVVRAAPGVVVVTSRPMGYVHPAFGVEVRVATIKALTVDGLVRLSQALLGISKSQAFLRALSDQPAAELLARNPLVATYLTALFCESSTLPKRRTGVFGRIIRRLLSDWAEQDAKISKSPSCMLRDLRCLAWCLLQRGAEIFGDSVSMPPLEGESIDLAAFASSGLVDPAGIDGNGMPMYQFVHRSLRDFLAAEEAVNRRRVAFEELSQHFFAPNWREVTVLVAEVLVTSEIYKRDVPDFVDALMPSSELDDNVAHDRLILIGAVLTALDEPTSLRRHREAVDKAILELGPLWFCIAGMVGLSLKELTLQAQSEVEFTASAARNALRALSPAVSRHTAKVLLDSVGTKQRDLVGCLVEIGPYSDSSIRRHLLSVFENASPDSVWAAAPFLDRWVVSYPDEVRNALLVGLQSSHPAIRVASALAFGAWGPEAGEQAVHSLLHCVDDQDLRVVRNSMKALGLAGVGRNAIVRPVIVKRISLLLNAARLSTSKNYDALRAAQVGIIALGLLDPWDDLEAASIFLVAVDQGPDEVRQTALAVLRDIVPEKGSALLNLLQHSLAHGGEEVQSLAVTLLARVVNVLESEVVEQLVGMLGHRSNSVYNLTARELSVAVASGANSLAERIREIALSGPEAIQQGCVLIVLMCGKRVFPDLTEIGGVVARHPDKFIKFSGLTLLVENQSIEDHVAVAEIGDVLKSPNRSIIINCAAELSKWICNGKISPSLCRELLTAIASVPRDTWVVEYSLATLIGPAALIYPEWALTNASELMAAKNAKTRARALEALTNIPTKLPADVCELALSLVKDSDTGTRLALSELLIFRPELRCFAMETNLFESLLRDKSEDVAHRAGIAIGVGAALREATVQLLFTQLREGDDSAARRGALRGFAASGTAGVASEIPVGAQDLLRALNALPYHDSLDVLGGNSAVRLPDLTGLSLSTALENTKRKDGKYNFKFREWLNGYTIPSEDIDDSLLRVLIGGLHDHSIDASVRRLLQNIVLNVTQRGGLQWSRLDWELHPILEAFRNLAEVGGRRCS
;
A
#
# COMPACT_ATOMS: atom_id res chain seq x y z
N MET A 1 -3.97 -45.00 -28.76
CA MET A 1 -3.82 -44.28 -27.47
C MET A 1 -5.01 -43.34 -27.34
N GLY A 2 -5.92 -43.62 -26.42
CA GLY A 2 -7.14 -42.83 -26.22
C GLY A 2 -6.80 -41.42 -25.74
N ALA A 3 -7.61 -40.44 -26.15
CA ALA A 3 -7.46 -39.03 -25.80
C ALA A 3 -7.04 -38.86 -24.33
N ALA A 4 -5.84 -38.33 -24.10
CA ALA A 4 -5.34 -38.05 -22.77
C ALA A 4 -6.32 -37.08 -22.10
N LYS A 5 -7.12 -37.57 -21.15
CA LYS A 5 -7.98 -36.73 -20.34
C LYS A 5 -7.06 -35.81 -19.54
N CYS A 6 -7.12 -34.51 -19.82
CA CYS A 6 -6.42 -33.50 -19.03
C CYS A 6 -6.99 -33.57 -17.60
N LEU A 7 -6.16 -34.00 -16.65
CA LEU A 7 -6.54 -34.04 -15.24
C LEU A 7 -6.49 -32.61 -14.71
N VAL A 8 -7.62 -32.11 -14.22
CA VAL A 8 -7.66 -30.88 -13.43
C VAL A 8 -7.86 -31.28 -11.97
N LEU A 9 -6.86 -31.03 -11.13
CA LEU A 9 -6.94 -31.24 -9.70
C LEU A 9 -7.14 -29.88 -9.02
N LEU A 10 -8.20 -29.75 -8.24
CA LEU A 10 -8.47 -28.56 -7.44
C LEU A 10 -8.18 -28.89 -5.98
N MET A 11 -7.26 -28.18 -5.36
CA MET A 11 -7.01 -28.23 -3.92
C MET A 11 -7.42 -26.89 -3.32
N ASP A 12 -8.44 -26.91 -2.46
CA ASP A 12 -8.87 -25.73 -1.72
C ASP A 12 -8.12 -25.63 -0.40
N GLY A 13 -7.81 -24.40 0.05
CA GLY A 13 -7.33 -24.13 1.42
C GLY A 13 -5.95 -24.67 1.75
N LEU A 14 -4.92 -24.42 0.93
CA LEU A 14 -3.54 -24.80 1.30
C LEU A 14 -3.10 -24.17 2.64
N ASP A 15 -3.61 -22.99 2.96
CA ASP A 15 -3.34 -22.32 4.23
C ASP A 15 -3.94 -23.01 5.46
N GLU A 16 -4.92 -23.91 5.28
CA GLU A 16 -5.51 -24.70 6.37
C GLU A 16 -4.54 -25.72 6.96
N ALA A 17 -3.52 -26.13 6.19
CA ALA A 17 -2.39 -26.86 6.74
C ALA A 17 -1.56 -25.92 7.63
N THR A 18 -1.82 -26.00 8.93
CA THR A 18 -1.27 -25.07 9.93
C THR A 18 0.25 -25.18 10.07
N ALA A 19 0.80 -26.40 9.96
CA ALA A 19 2.23 -26.64 10.02
C ALA A 19 2.89 -26.39 8.65
N THR A 20 3.93 -25.54 8.63
CA THR A 20 4.72 -25.26 7.42
C THR A 20 5.29 -26.53 6.79
N SER A 21 5.66 -27.54 7.59
CA SER A 21 6.10 -28.84 7.10
C SER A 21 5.00 -29.63 6.38
N VAL A 22 3.75 -29.55 6.85
CA VAL A 22 2.60 -30.19 6.22
C VAL A 22 2.24 -29.48 4.92
N ARG A 23 2.27 -28.14 4.89
CA ARG A 23 2.13 -27.38 3.63
C ARG A 23 3.19 -27.74 2.61
N ALA A 24 4.46 -27.80 3.04
CA ALA A 24 5.56 -28.20 2.17
C ALA A 24 5.35 -29.62 1.63
N ALA A 25 4.98 -30.58 2.50
CA ALA A 25 4.71 -31.96 2.08
C ALA A 25 3.51 -32.06 1.11
N ALA A 26 2.43 -31.32 1.35
CA ALA A 26 1.27 -31.27 0.47
C ALA A 26 1.64 -30.70 -0.91
N LEU A 27 2.41 -29.61 -0.92
CA LEU A 27 2.91 -29.00 -2.14
C LEU A 27 3.87 -29.92 -2.90
N ASP A 28 4.81 -30.58 -2.21
CA ASP A 28 5.72 -31.57 -2.80
C ASP A 28 4.95 -32.73 -3.43
N PHE A 29 3.90 -33.20 -2.76
CA PHE A 29 3.00 -34.20 -3.30
C PHE A 29 2.29 -33.71 -4.58
N LEU A 30 1.75 -32.49 -4.60
CA LEU A 30 1.13 -31.92 -5.79
C LEU A 30 2.12 -31.76 -6.95
N VAL A 31 3.37 -31.36 -6.68
CA VAL A 31 4.43 -31.31 -7.69
C VAL A 31 4.73 -32.69 -8.26
N GLN A 32 4.76 -33.73 -7.43
CA GLN A 32 4.90 -35.11 -7.90
C GLN A 32 3.72 -35.54 -8.78
N VAL A 33 2.49 -35.15 -8.43
CA VAL A 33 1.29 -35.42 -9.25
C VAL A 33 1.38 -34.74 -10.62
N VAL A 34 1.76 -33.45 -10.68
CA VAL A 34 1.94 -32.72 -11.94
C VAL A 34 3.03 -33.34 -12.81
N ARG A 35 4.12 -33.83 -12.20
CA ARG A 35 5.20 -34.49 -12.93
C ARG A 35 4.81 -35.87 -13.47
N ALA A 36 3.95 -36.59 -12.74
CA ALA A 36 3.55 -37.95 -13.10
C ALA A 36 2.46 -37.99 -14.19
N ALA A 37 1.64 -36.94 -14.34
CA ALA A 37 0.56 -36.91 -15.31
C ALA A 37 0.40 -35.52 -15.95
N PRO A 38 0.23 -35.42 -17.28
CA PRO A 38 -0.09 -34.15 -17.92
C PRO A 38 -1.46 -33.64 -17.42
N GLY A 39 -1.46 -32.50 -16.74
CA GLY A 39 -2.64 -31.93 -16.11
C GLY A 39 -2.40 -30.55 -15.52
N VAL A 40 -3.46 -29.95 -14.97
CA VAL A 40 -3.44 -28.66 -14.28
C VAL A 40 -3.81 -28.88 -12.83
N VAL A 41 -2.95 -28.45 -11.90
CA VAL A 41 -3.29 -28.39 -10.48
C VAL A 41 -3.58 -26.93 -10.14
N VAL A 42 -4.77 -26.66 -9.61
CA VAL A 42 -5.13 -25.35 -9.06
C VAL A 42 -5.17 -25.49 -7.56
N VAL A 43 -4.38 -24.67 -6.88
CA VAL A 43 -4.32 -24.61 -5.43
C VAL A 43 -4.82 -23.24 -4.99
N THR A 44 -5.79 -23.19 -4.09
CA THR A 44 -6.19 -21.95 -3.45
C THR A 44 -5.45 -21.80 -2.12
N SER A 45 -5.18 -20.55 -1.75
CA SER A 45 -4.60 -20.19 -0.46
C SER A 45 -5.02 -18.76 -0.15
N ARG A 46 -5.25 -18.44 1.13
CA ARG A 46 -5.32 -17.05 1.56
C ARG A 46 -3.97 -16.36 1.31
N PRO A 47 -3.95 -15.04 1.02
CA PRO A 47 -2.71 -14.30 0.78
C PRO A 47 -1.68 -14.42 1.92
N MET A 48 -2.14 -14.43 3.17
CA MET A 48 -1.29 -14.55 4.36
C MET A 48 -0.70 -15.94 4.57
N GLY A 49 -1.35 -16.99 4.07
CA GLY A 49 -0.87 -18.37 4.15
C GLY A 49 -0.07 -18.81 2.92
N TYR A 50 -0.06 -18.00 1.86
CA TYR A 50 0.69 -18.29 0.64
C TYR A 50 2.16 -17.93 0.83
N VAL A 51 3.00 -18.95 1.01
CA VAL A 51 4.44 -18.81 0.89
C VAL A 51 4.80 -19.25 -0.52
N HIS A 52 5.39 -18.37 -1.33
CA HIS A 52 5.83 -18.75 -2.69
C HIS A 52 6.98 -19.76 -2.60
N PRO A 53 6.77 -21.03 -2.96
CA PRO A 53 7.81 -22.04 -2.83
C PRO A 53 8.71 -21.98 -4.07
N ALA A 54 9.99 -22.32 -3.90
CA ALA A 54 10.92 -22.50 -5.02
C ALA A 54 10.65 -23.84 -5.70
N PHE A 55 9.57 -23.90 -6.47
CA PHE A 55 9.22 -25.11 -7.19
C PHE A 55 10.07 -25.27 -8.45
N GLY A 56 10.60 -26.47 -8.67
CA GLY A 56 11.16 -26.88 -9.96
C GLY A 56 10.09 -27.20 -11.02
N VAL A 57 8.95 -26.47 -11.00
CA VAL A 57 7.84 -26.52 -11.97
C VAL A 57 7.31 -25.10 -12.18
N GLU A 58 6.73 -24.81 -13.36
CA GLU A 58 6.09 -23.52 -13.63
C GLU A 58 4.87 -23.33 -12.72
N VAL A 59 4.89 -22.31 -11.87
CA VAL A 59 3.75 -21.93 -11.03
C VAL A 59 3.23 -20.57 -11.47
N ARG A 60 1.93 -20.51 -11.77
CA ARG A 60 1.21 -19.27 -12.07
C ARG A 60 0.36 -18.87 -10.88
N VAL A 61 0.70 -17.73 -10.28
CA VAL A 61 -0.09 -17.16 -9.19
C VAL A 61 -1.17 -16.27 -9.77
N ALA A 62 -2.42 -16.51 -9.39
CA ALA A 62 -3.56 -15.68 -9.76
C ALA A 62 -4.32 -15.23 -8.50
N THR A 63 -4.69 -13.96 -8.43
CA THR A 63 -5.52 -13.41 -7.35
C THR A 63 -6.99 -13.43 -7.77
N ILE A 64 -7.86 -13.97 -6.91
CA ILE A 64 -9.31 -13.91 -7.12
C ILE A 64 -9.75 -12.44 -7.06
N LYS A 65 -10.29 -11.93 -8.17
CA LYS A 65 -10.85 -10.58 -8.25
C LYS A 65 -12.30 -10.56 -7.78
N ALA A 66 -12.78 -9.37 -7.45
CA ALA A 66 -14.21 -9.14 -7.22
C ALA A 66 -15.03 -9.61 -8.44
N LEU A 67 -16.22 -10.16 -8.19
CA LEU A 67 -17.13 -10.60 -9.24
C LEU A 67 -17.53 -9.41 -10.11
N THR A 68 -17.42 -9.61 -11.42
CA THR A 68 -18.09 -8.76 -12.41
C THR A 68 -19.59 -9.04 -12.39
N VAL A 69 -20.38 -8.18 -13.04
CA VAL A 69 -21.81 -8.42 -13.22
C VAL A 69 -22.05 -9.80 -13.86
N ASP A 70 -21.30 -10.16 -14.90
CA ASP A 70 -21.38 -11.49 -15.52
C ASP A 70 -20.99 -12.62 -14.58
N GLY A 71 -19.97 -12.40 -13.74
CA GLY A 71 -19.57 -13.35 -12.71
C GLY A 71 -20.70 -13.62 -11.72
N LEU A 72 -21.41 -12.58 -11.30
CA LEU A 72 -22.55 -12.68 -10.40
C LEU A 72 -23.78 -13.31 -11.06
N VAL A 73 -24.03 -13.02 -12.33
CA VAL A 73 -25.06 -13.70 -13.13
C VAL A 73 -24.76 -15.20 -13.19
N ARG A 74 -23.54 -15.59 -13.57
CA ARG A 74 -23.14 -17.00 -13.66
C ARG A 74 -23.22 -17.71 -12.31
N LEU A 75 -22.71 -17.08 -11.25
CA LEU A 75 -22.76 -17.64 -9.89
C LEU A 75 -24.21 -17.83 -9.42
N SER A 76 -25.04 -16.81 -9.55
CA SER A 76 -26.45 -16.90 -9.13
C SER A 76 -27.24 -17.89 -9.98
N GLN A 77 -26.97 -18.01 -11.29
CA GLN A 77 -27.58 -19.04 -12.14
C GLN A 77 -27.18 -20.46 -11.72
N ALA A 78 -25.90 -20.66 -11.36
CA ALA A 78 -25.42 -21.94 -10.87
C ALA A 78 -26.05 -22.33 -9.53
N LEU A 79 -26.21 -21.38 -8.61
CA LEU A 79 -26.76 -21.63 -7.27
C LEU A 79 -28.30 -21.69 -7.23
N LEU A 80 -28.98 -20.88 -8.05
CA LEU A 80 -30.43 -20.68 -7.96
C LEU A 80 -31.21 -21.23 -9.17
N GLY A 81 -30.53 -21.55 -10.27
CA GLY A 81 -31.15 -21.73 -11.58
C GLY A 81 -31.54 -20.40 -12.26
N ILE A 82 -31.81 -20.45 -13.56
CA ILE A 82 -32.00 -19.25 -14.41
C ILE A 82 -33.14 -18.34 -13.91
N SER A 83 -34.31 -18.91 -13.62
CA SER A 83 -35.49 -18.12 -13.25
C SER A 83 -35.33 -17.41 -11.89
N LYS A 84 -34.86 -18.11 -10.86
CA LYS A 84 -34.62 -17.50 -9.54
C LYS A 84 -33.41 -16.56 -9.54
N SER A 85 -32.38 -16.84 -10.36
CA SER A 85 -31.26 -15.92 -10.57
C SER A 85 -31.74 -14.56 -11.11
N GLN A 86 -32.65 -14.54 -12.08
CA GLN A 86 -33.21 -13.28 -12.58
C GLN A 86 -33.98 -12.50 -11.49
N ALA A 87 -34.75 -13.21 -10.64
CA ALA A 87 -35.44 -12.57 -9.52
C ALA A 87 -34.46 -12.03 -8.47
N PHE A 88 -33.40 -12.80 -8.16
CA PHE A 88 -32.32 -12.39 -7.27
C PHE A 88 -31.60 -11.14 -7.79
N LEU A 89 -31.21 -11.12 -9.07
CA LEU A 89 -30.52 -9.99 -9.68
C LEU A 89 -31.38 -8.72 -9.70
N ARG A 90 -32.70 -8.84 -9.89
CA ARG A 90 -33.64 -7.71 -9.74
C ARG A 90 -33.70 -7.22 -8.29
N ALA A 91 -33.85 -8.13 -7.33
CA ALA A 91 -33.84 -7.76 -5.91
C ALA A 91 -32.51 -7.12 -5.48
N LEU A 92 -31.41 -7.52 -6.12
CA LEU A 92 -30.09 -6.96 -5.88
C LEU A 92 -29.93 -5.56 -6.50
N SER A 93 -30.40 -5.34 -7.73
CA SER A 93 -30.37 -4.01 -8.37
C SER A 93 -31.23 -2.98 -7.64
N ASP A 94 -32.29 -3.44 -6.96
CA ASP A 94 -33.13 -2.58 -6.12
C ASP A 94 -32.45 -2.21 -4.79
N GLN A 95 -31.31 -2.83 -4.46
CA GLN A 95 -30.57 -2.66 -3.20
C GLN A 95 -29.07 -2.42 -3.47
N PRO A 96 -28.65 -1.17 -3.78
CA PRO A 96 -27.26 -0.85 -4.15
C PRO A 96 -26.21 -1.31 -3.13
N ALA A 97 -26.55 -1.26 -1.84
CA ALA A 97 -25.69 -1.74 -0.76
C ALA A 97 -25.45 -3.26 -0.85
N ALA A 98 -26.49 -4.06 -1.13
CA ALA A 98 -26.37 -5.49 -1.30
C ALA A 98 -25.64 -5.83 -2.61
N GLU A 99 -25.87 -5.07 -3.68
CA GLU A 99 -25.17 -5.22 -4.96
C GLU A 99 -23.66 -5.05 -4.80
N LEU A 100 -23.23 -4.00 -4.08
CA LEU A 100 -21.81 -3.76 -3.81
C LEU A 100 -21.19 -4.92 -3.02
N LEU A 101 -21.90 -5.42 -2.00
CA LEU A 101 -21.47 -6.57 -1.21
C LEU A 101 -21.39 -7.86 -2.03
N ALA A 102 -22.31 -8.07 -2.97
CA ALA A 102 -22.36 -9.23 -3.85
C ALA A 102 -21.18 -9.30 -4.85
N ARG A 103 -20.33 -8.27 -4.93
CA ARG A 103 -19.06 -8.35 -5.66
C ARG A 103 -18.05 -9.25 -4.95
N ASN A 104 -18.20 -9.48 -3.66
CA ASN A 104 -17.43 -10.48 -2.94
C ASN A 104 -18.10 -11.86 -3.14
N PRO A 105 -17.41 -12.88 -3.71
CA PRO A 105 -18.01 -14.18 -4.01
C PRO A 105 -18.64 -14.89 -2.80
N LEU A 106 -18.02 -14.78 -1.62
CA LEU A 106 -18.53 -15.39 -0.40
C LEU A 106 -19.82 -14.69 0.04
N VAL A 107 -19.82 -13.36 0.07
CA VAL A 107 -21.01 -12.59 0.44
C VAL A 107 -22.13 -12.75 -0.59
N ALA A 108 -21.81 -12.88 -1.88
CA ALA A 108 -22.77 -13.20 -2.93
C ALA A 108 -23.45 -14.54 -2.67
N THR A 109 -22.68 -15.57 -2.28
CA THR A 109 -23.21 -16.89 -1.94
C THR A 109 -24.20 -16.79 -0.77
N TYR A 110 -23.82 -16.07 0.30
CA TYR A 110 -24.75 -15.83 1.40
C TYR A 110 -25.99 -15.03 1.01
N LEU A 111 -25.87 -14.00 0.17
CA LEU A 111 -27.00 -13.23 -0.33
C LEU A 111 -27.95 -14.09 -1.15
N THR A 112 -27.44 -15.00 -1.99
CA THR A 112 -28.29 -15.96 -2.73
C THR A 112 -29.02 -16.91 -1.79
N ALA A 113 -28.36 -17.35 -0.71
CA ALA A 113 -28.96 -18.22 0.30
C ALA A 113 -30.05 -17.51 1.11
N LEU A 114 -29.82 -16.25 1.51
CA LEU A 114 -30.81 -15.40 2.18
C LEU A 114 -32.00 -15.09 1.25
N PHE A 115 -31.73 -14.85 -0.04
CA PHE A 115 -32.78 -14.63 -1.02
C PHE A 115 -33.66 -15.88 -1.21
N CYS A 116 -33.09 -17.09 -1.17
CA CYS A 116 -33.88 -18.32 -1.21
C CYS A 116 -34.87 -18.44 -0.06
N GLU A 117 -34.51 -17.97 1.12
CA GLU A 117 -35.35 -18.05 2.32
C GLU A 117 -36.48 -17.03 2.30
N SER A 118 -36.17 -15.75 2.04
CA SER A 118 -37.13 -14.66 2.19
C SER A 118 -37.63 -14.04 0.89
N SER A 119 -37.15 -14.48 -0.28
CA SER A 119 -37.42 -13.88 -1.60
C SER A 119 -37.18 -12.35 -1.67
N THR A 120 -36.43 -11.82 -0.71
CA THR A 120 -36.16 -10.40 -0.50
C THR A 120 -34.78 -10.25 0.13
N LEU A 121 -34.05 -9.19 -0.23
CA LEU A 121 -32.76 -8.86 0.36
C LEU A 121 -32.91 -7.73 1.39
N PRO A 122 -32.12 -7.74 2.49
CA PRO A 122 -32.07 -6.62 3.42
C PRO A 122 -31.63 -5.33 2.72
N LYS A 123 -32.25 -4.20 3.08
CA LYS A 123 -31.94 -2.89 2.48
C LYS A 123 -30.59 -2.30 2.88
N ARG A 124 -30.08 -2.70 4.05
CA ARG A 124 -28.88 -2.15 4.68
C ARG A 124 -27.84 -3.26 4.88
N ARG A 125 -26.56 -2.90 4.88
CA ARG A 125 -25.45 -3.86 4.99
C ARG A 125 -25.45 -4.57 6.34
N THR A 126 -25.73 -3.85 7.42
CA THR A 126 -25.93 -4.43 8.76
C THR A 126 -27.04 -5.48 8.79
N GLY A 127 -28.13 -5.25 8.04
CA GLY A 127 -29.21 -6.23 7.89
C GLY A 127 -28.78 -7.50 7.16
N VAL A 128 -27.89 -7.38 6.17
CA VAL A 128 -27.26 -8.52 5.49
C VAL A 128 -26.39 -9.29 6.48
N PHE A 129 -25.38 -8.65 7.08
CA PHE A 129 -24.44 -9.31 7.99
C PHE A 129 -25.12 -9.97 9.20
N GLY A 130 -26.08 -9.28 9.83
CA GLY A 130 -26.82 -9.83 10.96
C GLY A 130 -27.67 -11.06 10.59
N ARG A 131 -28.20 -11.14 9.36
CA ARG A 131 -28.89 -12.35 8.88
C ARG A 131 -27.91 -13.48 8.57
N ILE A 132 -26.76 -13.18 7.96
CA ILE A 132 -25.71 -14.18 7.68
C ILE A 132 -25.25 -14.82 9.00
N ILE A 133 -24.91 -14.01 10.00
CA ILE A 133 -24.43 -14.49 11.30
C ILE A 133 -25.50 -15.33 12.01
N ARG A 134 -26.75 -14.85 12.05
CA ARG A 134 -27.83 -15.63 12.67
C ARG A 134 -28.05 -16.96 11.98
N ARG A 135 -28.01 -17.00 10.64
CA ARG A 135 -28.12 -18.24 9.88
C ARG A 135 -26.99 -19.20 10.22
N LEU A 136 -25.74 -18.74 10.18
CA LEU A 136 -24.57 -19.58 10.52
C LEU A 136 -24.68 -20.15 11.95
N LEU A 137 -25.11 -19.33 12.92
CA LEU A 137 -25.32 -19.78 14.29
C LEU A 137 -26.51 -20.75 14.45
N SER A 138 -27.58 -20.57 13.68
CA SER A 138 -28.74 -21.48 13.69
C SER A 138 -28.43 -22.82 13.04
N ASP A 139 -27.82 -22.80 11.84
CA ASP A 139 -27.41 -24.00 11.11
C ASP A 139 -26.47 -24.85 11.97
N TRP A 140 -25.56 -24.21 12.71
CA TRP A 140 -24.69 -24.86 13.67
C TRP A 140 -25.44 -25.47 14.86
N ALA A 141 -26.39 -24.73 15.46
CA ALA A 141 -27.18 -25.22 16.59
C ALA A 141 -28.03 -26.45 16.23
N GLU A 142 -28.44 -26.58 14.96
CA GLU A 142 -29.13 -27.77 14.45
C GLU A 142 -28.18 -28.95 14.22
N GLN A 143 -26.94 -28.69 13.81
CA GLN A 143 -25.94 -29.73 13.52
C GLN A 143 -25.30 -30.34 14.76
N ASP A 144 -25.11 -29.57 15.83
CA ASP A 144 -24.45 -30.04 17.05
C ASP A 144 -25.35 -29.96 18.30
N ALA A 145 -26.26 -30.93 18.41
CA ALA A 145 -27.18 -31.06 19.54
C ALA A 145 -26.50 -31.25 20.91
N LYS A 146 -25.17 -31.40 20.97
CA LYS A 146 -24.42 -31.62 22.22
C LYS A 146 -23.88 -30.33 22.85
N ILE A 147 -24.04 -29.18 22.20
CA ILE A 147 -23.43 -27.94 22.70
C ILE A 147 -24.36 -27.21 23.65
N SER A 148 -23.83 -26.86 24.83
CA SER A 148 -24.59 -26.30 25.94
C SER A 148 -24.91 -24.81 25.80
N LYS A 149 -24.18 -24.07 24.95
CA LYS A 149 -24.34 -22.62 24.79
C LYS A 149 -25.42 -22.29 23.75
N SER A 150 -26.38 -21.48 24.15
CA SER A 150 -27.39 -20.95 23.22
C SER A 150 -26.74 -20.04 22.15
N PRO A 151 -27.34 -19.93 20.93
CA PRO A 151 -26.87 -19.02 19.88
C PRO A 151 -26.71 -17.57 20.35
N SER A 152 -27.56 -17.11 21.28
CA SER A 152 -27.47 -15.76 21.85
C SER A 152 -26.24 -15.56 22.74
N CYS A 153 -25.86 -16.56 23.54
CA CYS A 153 -24.63 -16.53 24.33
C CYS A 153 -23.41 -16.51 23.41
N MET A 154 -23.41 -17.36 22.37
CA MET A 154 -22.33 -17.39 21.38
C MET A 154 -22.19 -16.05 20.64
N LEU A 155 -23.29 -15.45 20.20
CA LEU A 155 -23.28 -14.14 19.54
C LEU A 155 -22.68 -13.05 20.45
N ARG A 156 -23.04 -13.04 21.73
CA ARG A 156 -22.46 -12.11 22.71
C ARG A 156 -20.95 -12.29 22.83
N ASP A 157 -20.48 -13.53 22.95
CA ASP A 157 -19.07 -13.83 23.12
C ASP A 157 -18.27 -13.48 21.84
N LEU A 158 -18.82 -13.75 20.65
CA LEU A 158 -18.24 -13.37 19.34
C LEU A 158 -18.15 -11.85 19.14
N ARG A 159 -19.16 -11.09 19.58
CA ARG A 159 -19.15 -9.62 19.56
C ARG A 159 -18.00 -9.06 20.41
N CYS A 160 -17.86 -9.56 21.64
CA CYS A 160 -16.77 -9.16 22.53
C CYS A 160 -15.40 -9.50 21.92
N LEU A 161 -15.26 -10.70 21.35
CA LEU A 161 -14.05 -11.13 20.66
C LEU A 161 -13.70 -10.20 19.49
N ALA A 162 -14.65 -9.95 18.59
CA ALA A 162 -14.45 -9.08 17.44
C ALA A 162 -13.98 -7.67 17.85
N TRP A 163 -14.58 -7.09 18.89
CA TRP A 163 -14.17 -5.80 19.44
C TRP A 163 -12.74 -5.83 20.02
N CYS A 164 -12.40 -6.88 20.79
CA CYS A 164 -11.06 -7.01 21.36
C CYS A 164 -9.97 -7.16 20.29
N LEU A 165 -10.27 -7.87 19.20
CA LEU A 165 -9.36 -7.97 18.05
C LEU A 165 -9.17 -6.61 17.36
N LEU A 166 -10.25 -5.85 17.17
CA LEU A 166 -10.20 -4.51 16.60
C LEU A 166 -9.30 -3.59 17.44
N GLN A 167 -9.49 -3.57 18.76
CA GLN A 167 -8.69 -2.77 19.69
C GLN A 167 -7.19 -3.10 19.62
N ARG A 168 -6.85 -4.38 19.42
CA ARG A 168 -5.46 -4.85 19.31
C ARG A 168 -4.86 -4.70 17.93
N GLY A 169 -5.66 -4.33 16.92
CA GLY A 169 -5.24 -4.41 15.52
C GLY A 169 -4.88 -5.84 15.09
N ALA A 170 -5.45 -6.85 15.75
CA ALA A 170 -5.16 -8.26 15.49
C ALA A 170 -6.15 -8.85 14.47
N GLU A 171 -5.65 -9.68 13.56
CA GLU A 171 -6.49 -10.46 12.63
C GLU A 171 -6.65 -11.92 13.08
N ILE A 172 -5.70 -12.40 13.87
CA ILE A 172 -5.58 -13.80 14.33
C ILE A 172 -5.53 -13.81 15.86
N PHE A 173 -6.11 -14.84 16.49
CA PHE A 173 -6.17 -15.03 17.94
C PHE A 173 -6.04 -16.50 18.33
N GLY A 174 -5.52 -16.79 19.51
CA GLY A 174 -5.49 -18.15 20.08
C GLY A 174 -5.97 -18.13 21.53
N ASP A 175 -5.86 -19.26 22.21
CA ASP A 175 -6.28 -19.42 23.62
C ASP A 175 -5.54 -18.45 24.57
N SER A 176 -4.34 -18.00 24.19
CA SER A 176 -3.50 -17.07 24.95
C SER A 176 -3.93 -15.61 24.85
N VAL A 177 -4.90 -15.28 24.00
CA VAL A 177 -5.47 -13.94 23.91
C VAL A 177 -6.24 -13.71 25.20
N SER A 178 -5.56 -13.09 26.19
CA SER A 178 -6.13 -12.67 27.48
C SER A 178 -7.25 -11.68 27.22
N MET A 179 -8.44 -12.17 26.93
CA MET A 179 -9.65 -11.38 26.81
C MET A 179 -9.90 -10.69 28.16
N PRO A 180 -10.40 -9.44 28.18
CA PRO A 180 -10.95 -8.89 29.43
C PRO A 180 -11.96 -9.91 29.97
N PRO A 181 -11.93 -10.23 31.28
CA PRO A 181 -12.67 -11.36 31.83
C PRO A 181 -14.16 -11.25 31.49
N LEU A 182 -14.61 -12.06 30.53
CA LEU A 182 -16.01 -12.29 30.23
C LEU A 182 -16.57 -13.15 31.36
N GLU A 183 -16.99 -12.53 32.46
CA GLU A 183 -17.70 -13.16 33.60
C GLU A 183 -17.20 -14.58 33.98
N GLY A 184 -15.89 -14.82 33.95
CA GLY A 184 -15.26 -16.05 34.47
C GLY A 184 -15.39 -17.33 33.63
N GLU A 185 -15.94 -17.31 32.41
CA GLU A 185 -15.99 -18.50 31.55
C GLU A 185 -14.94 -18.46 30.43
N SER A 186 -14.20 -19.57 30.25
CA SER A 186 -13.32 -19.76 29.09
C SER A 186 -14.15 -19.79 27.81
N ILE A 187 -13.73 -19.04 26.80
CA ILE A 187 -14.33 -19.12 25.47
C ILE A 187 -13.90 -20.45 24.83
N ASP A 188 -14.87 -21.26 24.41
CA ASP A 188 -14.60 -22.47 23.63
C ASP A 188 -14.37 -22.10 22.16
N LEU A 189 -13.10 -21.90 21.79
CA LEU A 189 -12.72 -21.53 20.42
C LEU A 189 -13.05 -22.63 19.40
N ALA A 190 -13.05 -23.90 19.83
CA ALA A 190 -13.40 -25.02 18.95
C ALA A 190 -14.90 -25.01 18.60
N ALA A 191 -15.76 -24.64 19.57
CA ALA A 191 -17.18 -24.40 19.32
C ALA A 191 -17.40 -23.27 18.31
N PHE A 192 -16.61 -22.18 18.38
CA PHE A 192 -16.69 -21.10 17.38
C PHE A 192 -16.21 -21.53 16.00
N ALA A 193 -15.14 -22.29 15.91
CA ALA A 193 -14.66 -22.83 14.63
C ALA A 193 -15.75 -23.66 13.94
N SER A 194 -16.49 -24.44 14.73
CA SER A 194 -17.60 -25.26 14.23
C SER A 194 -18.78 -24.43 13.71
N SER A 195 -18.95 -23.19 14.16
CA SER A 195 -20.03 -22.29 13.70
C SER A 195 -19.85 -21.75 12.27
N GLY A 196 -18.66 -21.92 11.68
CA GLY A 196 -18.31 -21.34 10.38
C GLY A 196 -18.16 -19.81 10.40
N LEU A 197 -18.13 -19.18 11.58
CA LEU A 197 -17.82 -17.75 11.76
C LEU A 197 -16.33 -17.49 12.06
N VAL A 198 -15.62 -18.53 12.47
CA VAL A 198 -14.20 -18.50 12.80
C VAL A 198 -13.57 -19.72 12.13
N ASP A 199 -12.36 -19.57 11.58
CA ASP A 199 -11.57 -20.65 11.01
C ASP A 199 -10.23 -20.78 11.72
N PRO A 200 -9.63 -21.99 11.73
CA PRO A 200 -8.23 -22.16 12.06
C PRO A 200 -7.35 -21.28 11.16
N ALA A 201 -6.36 -20.63 11.77
CA ALA A 201 -5.42 -19.70 11.13
C ALA A 201 -3.95 -20.11 11.31
N GLY A 202 -3.71 -21.33 11.80
CA GLY A 202 -2.37 -21.83 12.08
C GLY A 202 -2.23 -22.38 13.50
N ILE A 203 -0.97 -22.54 13.90
CA ILE A 203 -0.56 -22.75 15.29
C ILE A 203 0.43 -21.64 15.67
N ASP A 204 0.45 -21.22 16.92
CA ASP A 204 1.44 -20.26 17.41
C ASP A 204 2.81 -20.93 17.66
N GLY A 205 3.79 -20.14 18.14
CA GLY A 205 5.12 -20.65 18.48
C GLY A 205 5.14 -21.69 19.61
N ASN A 206 4.04 -21.84 20.36
CA ASN A 206 3.87 -22.83 21.42
C ASN A 206 3.09 -24.06 20.94
N GLY A 207 2.72 -24.12 19.66
CA GLY A 207 1.91 -25.20 19.09
C GLY A 207 0.41 -25.11 19.41
N MET A 208 -0.05 -23.98 19.96
CA MET A 208 -1.47 -23.77 20.26
C MET A 208 -2.22 -23.36 18.99
N PRO A 209 -3.44 -23.87 18.75
CA PRO A 209 -4.22 -23.49 17.58
C PRO A 209 -4.56 -22.00 17.61
N MET A 210 -4.36 -21.36 16.47
CA MET A 210 -4.75 -19.99 16.20
C MET A 210 -5.98 -19.99 15.30
N TYR A 211 -6.76 -18.93 15.40
CA TYR A 211 -8.06 -18.77 14.77
C TYR A 211 -8.22 -17.36 14.21
N GLN A 212 -9.08 -17.19 13.22
CA GLN A 212 -9.45 -15.90 12.65
C GLN A 212 -10.90 -15.92 12.21
N PHE A 213 -11.53 -14.76 12.02
CA PHE A 213 -12.87 -14.73 11.43
C PHE A 213 -12.83 -15.16 9.95
N VAL A 214 -13.78 -15.97 9.49
CA VAL A 214 -13.90 -16.38 8.06
C VAL A 214 -13.89 -15.19 7.11
N HIS A 215 -14.46 -14.05 7.55
CA HIS A 215 -14.51 -12.85 6.75
C HIS A 215 -14.41 -11.59 7.61
N ARG A 216 -13.53 -10.67 7.20
CA ARG A 216 -13.27 -9.41 7.92
C ARG A 216 -14.53 -8.56 8.11
N SER A 217 -15.40 -8.43 7.11
CA SER A 217 -16.63 -7.65 7.26
C SER A 217 -17.62 -8.22 8.29
N LEU A 218 -17.60 -9.54 8.55
CA LEU A 218 -18.43 -10.13 9.61
C LEU A 218 -17.85 -9.79 10.99
N ARG A 219 -16.52 -9.85 11.14
CA ARG A 219 -15.82 -9.35 12.33
C ARG A 219 -16.13 -7.88 12.57
N ASP A 220 -15.96 -7.03 11.55
CA ASP A 220 -16.13 -5.59 11.66
C ASP A 220 -17.60 -5.24 12.02
N PHE A 221 -18.57 -6.00 11.50
CA PHE A 221 -19.98 -5.89 11.92
C PHE A 221 -20.21 -6.31 13.37
N LEU A 222 -19.65 -7.45 13.82
CA LEU A 222 -19.75 -7.90 15.21
C LEU A 222 -19.10 -6.91 16.18
N ALA A 223 -17.96 -6.32 15.80
CA ALA A 223 -17.31 -5.26 16.55
C ALA A 223 -18.18 -4.00 16.61
N ALA A 224 -18.87 -3.64 15.53
CA ALA A 224 -19.82 -2.53 15.52
C ALA A 224 -21.03 -2.78 16.45
N GLU A 225 -21.58 -4.00 16.47
CA GLU A 225 -22.64 -4.35 17.42
C GLU A 225 -22.17 -4.28 18.87
N GLU A 226 -20.93 -4.70 19.16
CA GLU A 226 -20.34 -4.58 20.50
C GLU A 226 -20.09 -3.13 20.90
N ALA A 227 -19.63 -2.29 19.98
CA ALA A 227 -19.46 -0.86 20.21
C ALA A 227 -20.79 -0.20 20.61
N VAL A 228 -21.89 -0.56 19.94
CA VAL A 228 -23.23 -0.08 20.28
C VAL A 228 -23.67 -0.58 21.67
N ASN A 229 -23.34 -1.81 22.05
CA ASN A 229 -23.63 -2.33 23.40
C ASN A 229 -22.87 -1.56 24.48
N ARG A 230 -21.61 -1.20 24.22
CA ARG A 230 -20.73 -0.43 25.13
C ARG A 230 -21.05 1.07 25.15
N ARG A 231 -21.75 1.58 24.13
CA ARG A 231 -22.18 2.97 23.98
C ARG A 231 -21.02 3.96 24.10
N ARG A 232 -21.19 5.00 24.92
CA ARG A 232 -20.30 6.16 25.05
C ARG A 232 -18.82 5.82 25.18
N VAL A 233 -18.48 4.77 25.95
CA VAL A 233 -17.07 4.34 26.09
C VAL A 233 -16.48 3.93 24.74
N ALA A 234 -17.20 3.11 23.98
CA ALA A 234 -16.75 2.71 22.65
C ALA A 234 -16.80 3.85 21.63
N PHE A 235 -17.73 4.81 21.76
CA PHE A 235 -17.79 5.98 20.87
C PHE A 235 -16.58 6.90 21.06
N GLU A 236 -16.16 7.09 22.31
CA GLU A 236 -14.94 7.83 22.65
C GLU A 236 -13.67 7.11 22.13
N GLU A 237 -13.64 5.78 22.14
CA GLU A 237 -12.54 5.01 21.54
C GLU A 237 -12.55 5.11 20.00
N LEU A 238 -13.71 4.98 19.36
CA LEU A 238 -13.87 5.11 17.90
C LEU A 238 -13.40 6.48 17.40
N SER A 239 -13.67 7.54 18.16
CA SER A 239 -13.23 8.90 17.81
C SER A 239 -11.73 9.13 17.98
N GLN A 240 -11.04 8.31 18.78
CA GLN A 240 -9.59 8.32 18.91
C GLN A 240 -8.90 7.56 17.77
N HIS A 241 -9.54 6.53 17.22
CA HIS A 241 -8.96 5.64 16.22
C HIS A 241 -9.47 5.82 14.78
N PHE A 242 -10.26 6.86 14.50
CA PHE A 242 -10.92 7.08 13.20
C PHE A 242 -9.98 7.11 11.97
N PHE A 243 -8.69 7.41 12.15
CA PHE A 243 -7.70 7.36 11.06
C PHE A 243 -7.28 5.94 10.70
N ALA A 244 -7.32 5.03 11.65
CA ALA A 244 -6.83 3.69 11.46
C ALA A 244 -7.79 2.97 10.49
N PRO A 245 -7.30 2.45 9.34
CA PRO A 245 -8.17 1.92 8.28
C PRO A 245 -9.11 0.79 8.73
N ASN A 246 -8.75 0.04 9.77
CA ASN A 246 -9.57 -1.00 10.38
C ASN A 246 -10.75 -0.48 11.19
N TRP A 247 -10.70 0.78 11.66
CA TRP A 247 -11.78 1.37 12.45
C TRP A 247 -12.81 2.08 11.59
N ARG A 248 -12.42 2.61 10.42
CA ARG A 248 -13.32 3.37 9.53
C ARG A 248 -14.61 2.61 9.18
N GLU A 249 -14.48 1.35 8.74
CA GLU A 249 -15.65 0.53 8.39
C GLU A 249 -16.51 0.23 9.63
N VAL A 250 -15.89 -0.06 10.78
CA VAL A 250 -16.61 -0.29 12.05
C VAL A 250 -17.39 0.95 12.45
N THR A 251 -16.81 2.15 12.34
CA THR A 251 -17.50 3.41 12.65
C THR A 251 -18.74 3.63 11.77
N VAL A 252 -18.65 3.34 10.46
CA VAL A 252 -19.81 3.42 9.55
C VAL A 252 -20.86 2.37 9.89
N LEU A 253 -20.44 1.14 10.23
CA LEU A 253 -21.35 0.07 10.64
C LEU A 253 -22.04 0.38 11.98
N VAL A 254 -21.37 1.04 12.94
CA VAL A 254 -21.98 1.50 14.19
C VAL A 254 -23.16 2.43 13.91
N ALA A 255 -22.99 3.38 12.99
CA ALA A 255 -24.07 4.28 12.55
C ALA A 255 -25.28 3.49 12.02
N GLU A 256 -25.04 2.52 11.13
CA GLU A 256 -26.10 1.68 10.58
C GLU A 256 -26.77 0.80 11.66
N VAL A 257 -26.02 0.25 12.61
CA VAL A 257 -26.56 -0.56 13.73
C VAL A 257 -27.44 0.31 14.64
N LEU A 258 -27.00 1.53 14.97
CA LEU A 258 -27.78 2.46 15.79
C LEU A 258 -29.13 2.80 15.16
N VAL A 259 -29.19 3.09 13.87
CA VAL A 259 -30.45 3.45 13.18
C VAL A 259 -31.37 2.26 12.97
N THR A 260 -30.81 1.07 12.77
CA THR A 260 -31.63 -0.15 12.59
C THR A 260 -32.16 -0.72 13.90
N SER A 261 -31.61 -0.32 15.04
CA SER A 261 -32.09 -0.73 16.36
C SER A 261 -33.04 0.29 16.97
N GLU A 262 -34.30 -0.09 17.17
CA GLU A 262 -35.28 0.72 17.90
C GLU A 262 -34.82 1.10 19.33
N ILE A 263 -33.97 0.27 19.93
CA ILE A 263 -33.45 0.48 21.30
C ILE A 263 -32.36 1.55 21.33
N TYR A 264 -31.50 1.58 20.30
CA TYR A 264 -30.29 2.41 20.28
C TYR A 264 -30.38 3.63 19.36
N LYS A 265 -31.46 3.76 18.59
CA LYS A 265 -31.67 4.91 17.69
C LYS A 265 -31.56 6.27 18.38
N ARG A 266 -31.90 6.34 19.67
CA ARG A 266 -31.74 7.56 20.50
C ARG A 266 -30.29 7.95 20.80
N ASP A 267 -29.34 7.02 20.64
CA ASP A 267 -27.91 7.22 20.91
C ASP A 267 -27.17 7.74 19.66
N VAL A 268 -27.85 7.89 18.51
CA VAL A 268 -27.26 8.41 17.27
C VAL A 268 -26.68 9.83 17.43
N PRO A 269 -27.36 10.80 18.08
CA PRO A 269 -26.78 12.12 18.32
C PRO A 269 -25.49 12.05 19.14
N ASP A 270 -25.48 11.27 20.23
CA ASP A 270 -24.31 11.09 21.09
C ASP A 270 -23.12 10.48 20.32
N PHE A 271 -23.40 9.55 19.40
CA PHE A 271 -22.37 8.96 18.53
C PHE A 271 -21.80 9.98 17.55
N VAL A 272 -22.65 10.76 16.88
CA VAL A 272 -22.20 11.81 15.95
C VAL A 272 -21.42 12.88 16.71
N ASP A 273 -21.89 13.32 17.87
CA ASP A 273 -21.20 14.28 18.75
C ASP A 273 -19.81 13.78 19.17
N ALA A 274 -19.67 12.49 19.47
CA ALA A 274 -18.37 11.90 19.81
C ALA A 274 -17.37 11.93 18.64
N LEU A 275 -17.84 11.88 17.39
CA LEU A 275 -17.00 11.94 16.18
C LEU A 275 -16.64 13.38 15.76
N MET A 276 -17.42 14.38 16.18
CA MET A 276 -17.18 15.76 15.78
C MET A 276 -15.80 16.25 16.25
N PRO A 277 -15.04 16.96 15.40
CA PRO A 277 -13.77 17.54 15.80
C PRO A 277 -13.96 18.53 16.95
N SER A 278 -13.10 18.47 17.97
CA SER A 278 -12.94 19.59 18.89
C SER A 278 -12.39 20.79 18.11
N SER A 279 -12.80 22.00 18.46
CA SER A 279 -12.44 23.26 17.77
C SER A 279 -10.94 23.59 17.68
N GLU A 280 -10.07 22.71 18.18
CA GLU A 280 -8.61 22.90 18.30
C GLU A 280 -7.79 21.95 17.42
N LEU A 281 -8.40 21.22 16.48
CA LEU A 281 -7.69 20.24 15.65
C LEU A 281 -7.00 20.88 14.44
N ASP A 282 -5.83 20.34 14.09
CA ASP A 282 -5.12 20.60 12.83
C ASP A 282 -6.09 20.42 11.64
N ASP A 283 -6.04 21.35 10.68
CA ASP A 283 -6.87 21.37 9.48
C ASP A 283 -6.91 19.98 8.83
N ASN A 284 -5.78 19.29 8.64
CA ASN A 284 -5.74 17.98 7.97
C ASN A 284 -6.51 16.89 8.74
N VAL A 285 -6.48 16.95 10.06
CA VAL A 285 -7.17 16.01 10.94
C VAL A 285 -8.67 16.25 10.93
N ALA A 286 -9.08 17.51 10.86
CA ALA A 286 -10.48 17.89 10.72
C ALA A 286 -11.08 17.39 9.39
N HIS A 287 -10.34 17.45 8.28
CA HIS A 287 -10.82 16.98 6.96
C HIS A 287 -11.22 15.50 6.96
N ASP A 288 -10.32 14.61 7.39
CA ASP A 288 -10.57 13.17 7.40
C ASP A 288 -11.71 12.79 8.35
N ARG A 289 -11.86 13.51 9.48
CA ARG A 289 -13.02 13.36 10.37
C ARG A 289 -14.31 13.73 9.66
N LEU A 290 -14.34 14.87 8.98
CA LEU A 290 -15.53 15.34 8.26
C LEU A 290 -15.93 14.39 7.13
N ILE A 291 -14.97 13.77 6.42
CA ILE A 291 -15.27 12.74 5.41
C ILE A 291 -15.92 11.52 6.07
N LEU A 292 -15.38 11.04 7.19
CA LEU A 292 -15.95 9.91 7.92
C LEU A 292 -17.34 10.23 8.47
N ILE A 293 -17.52 11.43 9.02
CA ILE A 293 -18.83 11.91 9.49
C ILE A 293 -19.80 11.99 8.31
N GLY A 294 -19.36 12.47 7.15
CA GLY A 294 -20.14 12.43 5.91
C GLY A 294 -20.62 11.03 5.58
N ALA A 295 -19.71 10.04 5.57
CA ALA A 295 -20.06 8.65 5.32
C ALA A 295 -21.03 8.07 6.37
N VAL A 296 -20.84 8.42 7.65
CA VAL A 296 -21.75 8.08 8.75
C VAL A 296 -23.13 8.68 8.49
N LEU A 297 -23.23 9.98 8.18
CA LEU A 297 -24.50 10.65 7.89
C LEU A 297 -25.20 10.06 6.67
N THR A 298 -24.47 9.73 5.61
CA THR A 298 -25.01 9.03 4.43
C THR A 298 -25.60 7.67 4.82
N ALA A 299 -24.92 6.93 5.72
CA ALA A 299 -25.39 5.63 6.18
C ALA A 299 -26.65 5.72 7.06
N LEU A 300 -26.89 6.83 7.74
CA LEU A 300 -28.05 7.00 8.63
C LEU A 300 -29.36 7.17 7.83
N ASP A 301 -29.35 7.81 6.66
CA ASP A 301 -30.54 8.02 5.79
C ASP A 301 -31.75 8.64 6.53
N GLU A 302 -31.52 9.41 7.61
CA GLU A 302 -32.57 10.09 8.40
C GLU A 302 -32.50 11.62 8.28
N PRO A 303 -33.53 12.31 7.74
CA PRO A 303 -33.45 13.75 7.49
C PRO A 303 -33.76 14.68 8.67
N THR A 304 -34.48 14.24 9.71
CA THR A 304 -35.10 15.19 10.67
C THR A 304 -34.41 15.29 12.03
N SER A 305 -33.94 14.18 12.59
CA SER A 305 -33.36 14.12 13.95
C SER A 305 -31.93 14.68 14.03
N LEU A 306 -31.17 14.63 12.93
CA LEU A 306 -29.77 15.05 12.84
C LEU A 306 -29.59 16.37 12.08
N ARG A 307 -30.67 17.14 11.90
CA ARG A 307 -30.63 18.40 11.15
C ARG A 307 -29.53 19.34 11.67
N ARG A 308 -29.40 19.48 13.00
CA ARG A 308 -28.36 20.32 13.62
C ARG A 308 -26.94 19.83 13.33
N HIS A 309 -26.70 18.52 13.40
CA HIS A 309 -25.39 17.93 13.10
C HIS A 309 -25.04 18.06 11.63
N ARG A 310 -26.03 17.86 10.74
CA ARG A 310 -25.87 18.11 9.31
C ARG A 310 -25.52 19.57 9.06
N GLU A 311 -26.29 20.50 9.62
CA GLU A 311 -26.01 21.95 9.54
C GLU A 311 -24.62 22.31 10.10
N ALA A 312 -24.17 21.67 11.19
CA ALA A 312 -22.85 21.89 11.76
C ALA A 312 -21.73 21.33 10.88
N VAL A 313 -21.91 20.14 10.30
CA VAL A 313 -20.99 19.54 9.32
C VAL A 313 -20.95 20.40 8.06
N ASP A 314 -22.10 20.80 7.53
CA ASP A 314 -22.22 21.69 6.38
C ASP A 314 -21.53 23.03 6.64
N LYS A 315 -21.70 23.61 7.83
CA LYS A 315 -21.03 24.85 8.25
C LYS A 315 -19.51 24.67 8.37
N ALA A 316 -19.05 23.60 9.02
CA ALA A 316 -17.62 23.30 9.12
C ALA A 316 -16.99 23.06 7.74
N ILE A 317 -17.73 22.41 6.83
CA ILE A 317 -17.34 22.22 5.44
C ILE A 317 -17.29 23.56 4.67
N LEU A 318 -18.27 24.45 4.90
CA LEU A 318 -18.31 25.79 4.29
C LEU A 318 -17.11 26.65 4.71
N GLU A 319 -16.68 26.53 5.97
CA GLU A 319 -15.54 27.27 6.51
C GLU A 319 -14.17 26.77 5.95
N LEU A 320 -14.11 25.54 5.41
CA LEU A 320 -12.90 24.94 4.81
C LEU A 320 -12.61 25.37 3.35
N GLY A 321 -13.35 26.34 2.80
CA GLY A 321 -13.01 26.96 1.51
C GLY A 321 -13.31 26.10 0.26
N PRO A 322 -12.58 26.23 -0.86
CA PRO A 322 -12.95 25.70 -2.20
C PRO A 322 -13.21 24.19 -2.30
N LEU A 323 -12.84 23.41 -1.28
CA LEU A 323 -13.12 21.97 -1.14
C LEU A 323 -14.59 21.67 -0.76
N TRP A 324 -15.38 22.69 -0.40
CA TRP A 324 -16.80 22.62 -0.01
C TRP A 324 -17.69 21.78 -0.95
N PHE A 325 -17.46 21.81 -2.27
CA PHE A 325 -18.30 21.07 -3.22
C PHE A 325 -18.02 19.56 -3.26
N CYS A 326 -16.84 19.09 -2.86
CA CYS A 326 -16.57 17.64 -2.76
C CYS A 326 -17.35 17.01 -1.60
N ILE A 327 -17.56 17.77 -0.52
CA ILE A 327 -18.19 17.27 0.70
C ILE A 327 -19.71 17.54 0.72
N ALA A 328 -20.18 18.68 0.20
CA ALA A 328 -21.62 18.97 0.02
C ALA A 328 -22.31 17.91 -0.86
N GLY A 329 -21.54 17.28 -1.75
CA GLY A 329 -21.98 16.14 -2.53
C GLY A 329 -22.21 14.88 -1.68
N MET A 330 -21.24 14.49 -0.86
CA MET A 330 -21.35 13.32 0.02
C MET A 330 -22.51 13.45 1.03
N VAL A 331 -22.87 14.69 1.40
CA VAL A 331 -23.85 14.97 2.47
C VAL A 331 -25.28 15.20 1.95
N GLY A 332 -25.59 15.21 0.64
CA GLY A 332 -26.97 15.14 0.12
C GLY A 332 -27.94 16.26 0.53
N LEU A 333 -27.53 17.53 0.44
CA LEU A 333 -28.31 18.70 0.88
C LEU A 333 -29.41 19.16 -0.11
N SER A 334 -30.43 19.82 0.44
CA SER A 334 -31.48 20.52 -0.31
C SER A 334 -30.95 21.85 -0.87
N LEU A 335 -30.66 21.88 -2.17
CA LEU A 335 -30.11 23.03 -2.92
C LEU A 335 -31.00 24.29 -2.95
N LYS A 336 -32.27 24.20 -2.55
CA LYS A 336 -33.26 25.30 -2.74
C LYS A 336 -32.96 26.54 -1.89
N GLU A 337 -32.36 26.36 -0.70
CA GLU A 337 -31.95 27.47 0.18
C GLU A 337 -30.55 28.00 -0.20
N LEU A 338 -29.70 27.17 -0.81
CA LEU A 338 -28.33 27.50 -1.22
C LEU A 338 -28.26 28.39 -2.48
N THR A 339 -29.19 28.22 -3.43
CA THR A 339 -29.23 29.08 -4.64
C THR A 339 -29.54 30.55 -4.36
N LEU A 340 -30.23 30.84 -3.26
CA LEU A 340 -30.59 32.21 -2.87
C LEU A 340 -29.42 32.99 -2.25
N GLN A 341 -28.42 32.31 -1.70
CA GLN A 341 -27.23 32.91 -1.10
C GLN A 341 -26.01 32.90 -2.03
N ALA A 342 -25.89 31.91 -2.92
CA ALA A 342 -24.78 31.83 -3.89
C ALA A 342 -24.92 32.77 -5.09
N GLN A 343 -26.09 33.40 -5.30
CA GLN A 343 -26.29 34.38 -6.37
C GLN A 343 -25.57 35.71 -6.13
N SER A 344 -25.08 35.99 -4.92
CA SER A 344 -24.45 37.29 -4.62
C SER A 344 -22.93 37.34 -4.76
N GLU A 345 -22.19 36.22 -4.70
CA GLU A 345 -20.73 36.26 -4.80
C GLU A 345 -20.11 35.01 -5.49
N VAL A 346 -19.17 35.27 -6.40
CA VAL A 346 -18.16 34.37 -7.02
C VAL A 346 -18.49 33.75 -8.40
N GLU A 347 -17.60 34.04 -9.36
CA GLU A 347 -17.47 33.36 -10.66
C GLU A 347 -17.13 31.87 -10.47
N PHE A 348 -18.13 31.05 -10.75
CA PHE A 348 -18.06 29.59 -10.72
C PHE A 348 -17.18 29.04 -11.85
N THR A 349 -16.15 28.23 -11.53
CA THR A 349 -15.32 27.55 -12.54
C THR A 349 -15.85 26.14 -12.84
N ALA A 350 -16.05 25.83 -14.13
CA ALA A 350 -16.57 24.55 -14.63
C ALA A 350 -15.74 23.30 -14.25
N SER A 351 -14.53 23.49 -13.71
CA SER A 351 -13.66 22.41 -13.22
C SER A 351 -14.09 21.93 -11.83
N ALA A 352 -14.47 22.86 -10.93
CA ALA A 352 -14.93 22.53 -9.58
C ALA A 352 -16.27 21.77 -9.61
N ALA A 353 -17.17 22.16 -10.51
CA ALA A 353 -18.44 21.47 -10.77
C ALA A 353 -18.25 20.00 -11.16
N ARG A 354 -17.32 19.75 -12.09
CA ARG A 354 -17.01 18.40 -12.58
C ARG A 354 -16.44 17.50 -11.49
N ASN A 355 -15.48 17.99 -10.71
CA ASN A 355 -14.88 17.21 -9.63
C ASN A 355 -15.89 16.86 -8.53
N ALA A 356 -16.79 17.79 -8.19
CA ALA A 356 -17.89 17.55 -7.26
C ALA A 356 -18.86 16.48 -7.77
N LEU A 357 -19.25 16.54 -9.04
CA LEU A 357 -20.18 15.58 -9.64
C LEU A 357 -19.60 14.17 -9.78
N ARG A 358 -18.27 14.03 -9.99
CA ARG A 358 -17.58 12.73 -9.96
C ARG A 358 -17.63 12.04 -8.61
N ALA A 359 -17.49 12.81 -7.52
CA ALA A 359 -17.60 12.28 -6.16
C ALA A 359 -19.05 11.87 -5.80
N LEU A 360 -20.02 12.36 -6.58
CA LEU A 360 -21.45 12.33 -6.29
C LEU A 360 -22.27 11.28 -7.04
N SER A 361 -21.71 10.66 -8.08
CA SER A 361 -22.51 10.01 -9.14
C SER A 361 -23.52 8.94 -8.67
N PRO A 362 -23.31 8.19 -7.56
CA PRO A 362 -24.33 7.24 -7.08
C PRO A 362 -25.51 7.87 -6.32
N ALA A 363 -25.43 9.13 -5.85
CA ALA A 363 -26.35 9.71 -4.88
C ALA A 363 -27.21 10.90 -5.41
N VAL A 364 -27.09 11.25 -6.69
CA VAL A 364 -27.78 12.44 -7.25
C VAL A 364 -29.27 12.17 -7.47
N SER A 365 -30.13 12.84 -6.70
CA SER A 365 -31.59 12.71 -6.81
C SER A 365 -32.18 13.38 -8.07
N ARG A 366 -33.39 12.94 -8.48
CA ARG A 366 -34.21 13.51 -9.58
C ARG A 366 -34.43 15.03 -9.44
N HIS A 367 -34.49 15.56 -8.21
CA HIS A 367 -34.73 16.97 -7.95
C HIS A 367 -33.46 17.82 -8.19
N THR A 368 -32.30 17.32 -7.76
CA THR A 368 -30.99 17.96 -7.92
C THR A 368 -30.63 18.21 -9.38
N ALA A 369 -30.85 17.20 -10.23
CA ALA A 369 -30.59 17.32 -11.66
C ALA A 369 -31.50 18.33 -12.37
N LYS A 370 -32.78 18.39 -12.00
CA LYS A 370 -33.73 19.34 -12.59
C LYS A 370 -33.39 20.79 -12.22
N VAL A 371 -33.01 21.03 -10.96
CA VAL A 371 -32.58 22.36 -10.51
C VAL A 371 -31.29 22.80 -11.21
N LEU A 372 -30.31 21.90 -11.39
CA LEU A 372 -29.11 22.19 -12.18
C LEU A 372 -29.42 22.50 -13.65
N LEU A 373 -30.39 21.80 -14.24
CA LEU A 373 -30.88 22.06 -15.61
C LEU A 373 -31.56 23.44 -15.74
N ASP A 374 -32.37 23.83 -14.76
CA ASP A 374 -33.13 25.08 -14.79
C ASP A 374 -32.25 26.32 -14.46
N SER A 375 -31.10 26.15 -13.80
CA SER A 375 -30.29 27.26 -13.24
C SER A 375 -29.16 27.79 -14.13
N VAL A 376 -28.70 27.02 -15.14
CA VAL A 376 -27.37 27.26 -15.76
C VAL A 376 -27.38 28.09 -17.05
N GLY A 377 -28.54 28.44 -17.62
CA GLY A 377 -28.61 29.36 -18.77
C GLY A 377 -27.71 28.97 -19.97
N THR A 378 -27.22 29.96 -20.73
CA THR A 378 -26.64 29.82 -22.09
C THR A 378 -25.30 29.07 -22.22
N LYS A 379 -24.67 28.59 -21.13
CA LYS A 379 -23.41 27.83 -21.19
C LYS A 379 -23.63 26.31 -21.25
N GLN A 380 -24.30 25.85 -22.32
CA GLN A 380 -24.68 24.44 -22.52
C GLN A 380 -23.51 23.45 -22.50
N ARG A 381 -22.31 23.84 -22.93
CA ARG A 381 -21.14 22.94 -23.04
C ARG A 381 -20.71 22.34 -21.69
N ASP A 382 -20.63 23.17 -20.65
CA ASP A 382 -20.20 22.74 -19.32
C ASP A 382 -21.29 21.93 -18.61
N LEU A 383 -22.55 22.31 -18.83
CA LEU A 383 -23.72 21.57 -18.35
C LEU A 383 -23.79 20.17 -18.96
N VAL A 384 -23.59 20.06 -20.27
CA VAL A 384 -23.55 18.77 -20.96
C VAL A 384 -22.44 17.90 -20.39
N GLY A 385 -21.22 18.42 -20.21
CA GLY A 385 -20.14 17.68 -19.55
C GLY A 385 -20.51 17.19 -18.13
N CYS A 386 -21.23 17.99 -17.36
CA CYS A 386 -21.70 17.65 -16.02
C CYS A 386 -22.82 16.58 -16.03
N LEU A 387 -23.85 16.76 -16.87
CA LEU A 387 -24.99 15.85 -17.01
C LEU A 387 -24.56 14.48 -17.52
N VAL A 388 -23.52 14.47 -18.35
CA VAL A 388 -22.99 13.28 -18.98
C VAL A 388 -22.20 12.41 -17.99
N GLU A 389 -21.54 13.01 -16.99
CA GLU A 389 -20.86 12.27 -15.90
C GLU A 389 -21.85 11.60 -14.93
N ILE A 390 -23.02 12.20 -14.69
CA ILE A 390 -24.09 11.61 -13.86
C ILE A 390 -25.03 10.68 -14.66
N GLY A 391 -25.02 10.82 -15.98
CA GLY A 391 -25.85 10.14 -16.95
C GLY A 391 -26.09 8.65 -16.71
N PRO A 392 -25.02 7.83 -16.55
CA PRO A 392 -25.13 6.39 -16.35
C PRO A 392 -25.94 5.98 -15.11
N TYR A 393 -26.03 6.87 -14.12
CA TYR A 393 -26.67 6.66 -12.82
C TYR A 393 -28.03 7.37 -12.73
N SER A 394 -28.48 8.01 -13.81
CA SER A 394 -29.62 8.91 -13.79
C SER A 394 -30.87 8.36 -14.47
N ASP A 395 -32.02 8.95 -14.11
CA ASP A 395 -33.34 8.62 -14.65
C ASP A 395 -33.47 8.90 -16.16
N SER A 396 -34.42 8.20 -16.79
CA SER A 396 -34.89 8.31 -18.18
C SER A 396 -35.13 9.72 -18.74
N SER A 397 -35.29 10.73 -17.88
CA SER A 397 -35.51 12.13 -18.26
C SER A 397 -34.21 12.86 -18.61
N ILE A 398 -33.14 12.71 -17.81
CA ILE A 398 -31.80 13.24 -18.15
C ILE A 398 -31.29 12.54 -19.39
N ARG A 399 -31.52 11.23 -19.49
CA ARG A 399 -31.22 10.42 -20.67
C ARG A 399 -31.87 10.98 -21.94
N ARG A 400 -33.19 11.20 -21.94
CA ARG A 400 -33.90 11.80 -23.09
C ARG A 400 -33.42 13.20 -23.40
N HIS A 401 -33.09 14.00 -22.39
CA HIS A 401 -32.57 15.34 -22.62
C HIS A 401 -31.20 15.30 -23.29
N LEU A 402 -30.27 14.47 -22.82
CA LEU A 402 -28.95 14.33 -23.45
C LEU A 402 -29.00 13.72 -24.85
N LEU A 403 -29.91 12.76 -25.10
CA LEU A 403 -30.17 12.27 -26.45
C LEU A 403 -30.72 13.40 -27.35
N SER A 404 -31.65 14.21 -26.86
CA SER A 404 -32.17 15.37 -27.61
C SER A 404 -31.11 16.45 -27.86
N VAL A 405 -30.13 16.59 -26.96
CA VAL A 405 -28.96 17.46 -27.15
C VAL A 405 -28.09 16.90 -28.28
N PHE A 406 -27.91 15.59 -28.37
CA PHE A 406 -27.16 15.00 -29.48
C PHE A 406 -27.85 15.21 -30.84
N GLU A 407 -29.18 15.18 -30.86
CA GLU A 407 -29.98 15.39 -32.09
C GLU A 407 -30.07 16.87 -32.52
N ASN A 408 -30.14 17.80 -31.57
CA ASN A 408 -30.54 19.20 -31.86
C ASN A 408 -29.55 20.27 -31.38
N ALA A 409 -28.48 19.93 -30.66
CA ALA A 409 -27.59 20.93 -30.07
C ALA A 409 -26.47 21.40 -31.02
N SER A 410 -25.79 22.45 -30.58
CA SER A 410 -24.62 22.99 -31.26
C SER A 410 -23.48 21.96 -31.33
N PRO A 411 -22.59 22.09 -32.32
CA PRO A 411 -21.40 21.26 -32.47
C PRO A 411 -20.56 21.09 -31.18
N ASP A 412 -20.45 22.16 -30.39
CA ASP A 412 -19.69 22.17 -29.14
C ASP A 412 -20.33 21.31 -28.05
N SER A 413 -21.67 21.31 -27.97
CA SER A 413 -22.43 20.48 -27.03
C SER A 413 -22.31 18.99 -27.38
N VAL A 414 -22.41 18.67 -28.68
CA VAL A 414 -22.22 17.29 -29.16
C VAL A 414 -20.79 16.82 -28.90
N TRP A 415 -19.79 17.67 -29.16
CA TRP A 415 -18.39 17.34 -28.89
C TRP A 415 -18.12 17.10 -27.40
N ALA A 416 -18.76 17.85 -26.52
CA ALA A 416 -18.62 17.66 -25.08
C ALA A 416 -19.27 16.35 -24.58
N ALA A 417 -20.37 15.93 -25.21
CA ALA A 417 -21.07 14.71 -24.83
C ALA A 417 -20.43 13.43 -25.37
N ALA A 418 -19.78 13.50 -26.55
CA ALA A 418 -19.29 12.32 -27.27
C ALA A 418 -18.35 11.38 -26.49
N PRO A 419 -17.35 11.86 -25.73
CA PRO A 419 -16.38 10.99 -25.04
C PRO A 419 -16.96 10.13 -23.92
N PHE A 420 -18.23 10.32 -23.59
CA PHE A 420 -18.87 9.70 -22.43
C PHE A 420 -20.10 8.86 -22.79
N LEU A 421 -20.53 8.91 -24.07
CA LEU A 421 -21.54 7.99 -24.57
C LEU A 421 -21.06 6.53 -24.48
N ASP A 422 -19.74 6.30 -24.47
CA ASP A 422 -19.12 5.01 -24.20
C ASP A 422 -19.57 4.37 -22.88
N ARG A 423 -19.78 5.18 -21.83
CA ARG A 423 -20.26 4.70 -20.52
C ARG A 423 -21.74 4.36 -20.51
N TRP A 424 -22.51 4.90 -21.46
CA TRP A 424 -23.95 4.69 -21.54
C TRP A 424 -24.30 3.44 -22.34
N VAL A 425 -23.40 3.00 -23.21
CA VAL A 425 -23.54 1.81 -24.05
C VAL A 425 -23.98 0.58 -23.25
N VAL A 426 -23.41 0.36 -22.08
CA VAL A 426 -23.71 -0.83 -21.24
C VAL A 426 -25.15 -0.82 -20.74
N SER A 427 -25.68 0.36 -20.44
CA SER A 427 -27.00 0.51 -19.81
C SER A 427 -28.13 0.69 -20.83
N TYR A 428 -27.86 1.28 -22.01
CA TYR A 428 -28.88 1.67 -23.00
C TYR A 428 -28.38 1.55 -24.45
N PRO A 429 -28.09 0.33 -24.92
CA PRO A 429 -27.39 0.12 -26.19
C PRO A 429 -28.21 0.49 -27.42
N ASP A 430 -29.54 0.48 -27.41
CA ASP A 430 -30.29 0.71 -28.66
C ASP A 430 -30.58 2.20 -28.90
N GLU A 431 -30.96 2.96 -27.88
CA GLU A 431 -31.24 4.39 -28.04
C GLU A 431 -29.96 5.20 -28.33
N VAL A 432 -28.86 4.87 -27.66
CA VAL A 432 -27.56 5.51 -27.92
C VAL A 432 -27.07 5.15 -29.33
N ARG A 433 -27.27 3.89 -29.77
CA ARG A 433 -26.89 3.46 -31.14
C ARG A 433 -27.63 4.26 -32.19
N ASN A 434 -28.94 4.40 -32.04
CA ASN A 434 -29.77 5.13 -33.00
C ASN A 434 -29.39 6.61 -33.07
N ALA A 435 -29.16 7.27 -31.93
CA ALA A 435 -28.72 8.66 -31.91
C ALA A 435 -27.34 8.85 -32.57
N LEU A 436 -26.41 7.93 -32.32
CA LEU A 436 -25.08 7.96 -32.95
C LEU A 436 -25.14 7.67 -34.46
N LEU A 437 -26.03 6.79 -34.91
CA LEU A 437 -26.25 6.53 -36.34
C LEU A 437 -26.78 7.78 -37.06
N VAL A 438 -27.73 8.50 -36.45
CA VAL A 438 -28.21 9.79 -36.97
C VAL A 438 -27.06 10.81 -36.98
N GLY A 439 -26.24 10.83 -35.92
CA GLY A 439 -25.08 11.71 -35.81
C GLY A 439 -24.03 11.49 -36.91
N LEU A 440 -23.77 10.24 -37.32
CA LEU A 440 -22.89 9.93 -38.47
C LEU A 440 -23.43 10.45 -39.81
N GLN A 441 -24.75 10.64 -39.93
CA GLN A 441 -25.41 11.19 -41.12
C GLN A 441 -25.57 12.71 -41.09
N SER A 442 -25.15 13.38 -40.00
CA SER A 442 -25.26 14.82 -39.85
C SER A 442 -24.48 15.56 -40.93
N SER A 443 -25.02 16.69 -41.43
CA SER A 443 -24.31 17.57 -42.35
C SER A 443 -23.10 18.25 -41.69
N HIS A 444 -23.07 18.37 -40.36
CA HIS A 444 -22.01 19.05 -39.63
C HIS A 444 -20.84 18.10 -39.29
N PRO A 445 -19.60 18.36 -39.77
CA PRO A 445 -18.47 17.44 -39.58
C PRO A 445 -18.16 17.12 -38.11
N ALA A 446 -18.26 18.09 -37.21
CA ALA A 446 -18.01 17.87 -35.78
C ALA A 446 -18.93 16.81 -35.14
N ILE A 447 -20.20 16.74 -35.58
CA ILE A 447 -21.17 15.76 -35.08
C ILE A 447 -20.81 14.36 -35.60
N ARG A 448 -20.41 14.26 -36.87
CA ARG A 448 -19.90 13.01 -37.46
C ARG A 448 -18.63 12.53 -36.78
N VAL A 449 -17.69 13.43 -36.48
CA VAL A 449 -16.46 13.11 -35.74
C VAL A 449 -16.78 12.58 -34.34
N ALA A 450 -17.63 13.28 -33.59
CA ALA A 450 -18.09 12.88 -32.27
C ALA A 450 -18.74 11.50 -32.30
N SER A 451 -19.61 11.26 -33.28
CA SER A 451 -20.33 9.99 -33.41
C SER A 451 -19.41 8.83 -33.78
N ALA A 452 -18.46 9.05 -34.69
CA ALA A 452 -17.43 8.07 -35.02
C ALA A 452 -16.58 7.72 -33.80
N LEU A 453 -16.15 8.73 -33.03
CA LEU A 453 -15.37 8.52 -31.81
C LEU A 453 -16.13 7.70 -30.76
N ALA A 454 -17.42 8.00 -30.56
CA ALA A 454 -18.27 7.25 -29.64
C ALA A 454 -18.46 5.78 -30.08
N PHE A 455 -18.67 5.52 -31.38
CA PHE A 455 -18.73 4.15 -31.89
C PHE A 455 -17.41 3.39 -31.73
N GLY A 456 -16.26 4.06 -31.86
CA GLY A 456 -14.98 3.42 -31.61
C GLY A 456 -14.81 2.99 -30.16
N ALA A 457 -15.30 3.79 -29.21
CA ALA A 457 -15.29 3.43 -27.79
C ALA A 457 -16.29 2.30 -27.46
N TRP A 458 -17.37 2.17 -28.23
CA TRP A 458 -18.31 1.04 -28.14
C TRP A 458 -17.64 -0.29 -28.51
N GLY A 459 -16.74 -0.29 -29.49
CA GLY A 459 -16.07 -1.51 -29.93
C GLY A 459 -17.02 -2.50 -30.65
N PRO A 460 -16.78 -3.83 -30.57
CA PRO A 460 -17.45 -4.83 -31.42
C PRO A 460 -18.98 -4.87 -31.30
N GLU A 461 -19.53 -4.38 -30.19
CA GLU A 461 -20.98 -4.38 -29.90
C GLU A 461 -21.77 -3.26 -30.60
N ALA A 462 -21.08 -2.39 -31.36
CA ALA A 462 -21.71 -1.30 -32.10
C ALA A 462 -22.76 -1.76 -33.13
N GLY A 463 -22.69 -3.02 -33.60
CA GLY A 463 -23.64 -3.61 -34.55
C GLY A 463 -23.25 -3.39 -36.02
N GLU A 464 -23.88 -4.12 -36.94
CA GLU A 464 -23.52 -4.08 -38.38
C GLU A 464 -23.86 -2.75 -39.04
N GLN A 465 -24.98 -2.14 -38.65
CA GLN A 465 -25.42 -0.86 -39.18
C GLN A 465 -24.45 0.29 -38.85
N ALA A 466 -23.81 0.23 -37.66
CA ALA A 466 -22.76 1.17 -37.28
C ALA A 466 -21.52 1.00 -38.16
N VAL A 467 -21.09 -0.25 -38.40
CA VAL A 467 -19.97 -0.56 -39.30
C VAL A 467 -20.26 -0.04 -40.71
N HIS A 468 -21.46 -0.28 -41.26
CA HIS A 468 -21.83 0.21 -42.59
C HIS A 468 -21.85 1.75 -42.67
N SER A 469 -22.34 2.42 -41.63
CA SER A 469 -22.34 3.89 -41.56
C SER A 469 -20.92 4.46 -41.46
N LEU A 470 -20.06 3.83 -40.63
CA LEU A 470 -18.66 4.22 -40.50
C LEU A 470 -17.88 4.00 -41.80
N LEU A 471 -18.18 2.94 -42.57
CA LEU A 471 -17.57 2.71 -43.88
C LEU A 471 -17.88 3.84 -44.87
N HIS A 472 -19.09 4.40 -44.85
CA HIS A 472 -19.39 5.60 -45.63
C HIS A 472 -18.59 6.82 -45.18
N CYS A 473 -18.37 6.97 -43.87
CA CYS A 473 -17.58 8.07 -43.31
C CYS A 473 -16.06 7.96 -43.58
N VAL A 474 -15.56 6.81 -44.06
CA VAL A 474 -14.16 6.67 -44.51
C VAL A 474 -13.91 7.49 -45.78
N ASP A 475 -14.93 7.73 -46.60
CA ASP A 475 -14.87 8.55 -47.81
C ASP A 475 -15.28 10.02 -47.59
N ASP A 476 -15.42 10.45 -46.32
CA ASP A 476 -15.78 11.82 -45.98
C ASP A 476 -14.75 12.85 -46.49
N GLN A 477 -15.22 14.06 -46.78
CA GLN A 477 -14.38 15.18 -47.19
C GLN A 477 -13.56 15.75 -46.03
N ASP A 478 -14.06 15.66 -44.79
CA ASP A 478 -13.34 16.09 -43.59
C ASP A 478 -12.44 14.96 -43.08
N LEU A 479 -11.12 15.15 -43.17
CA LEU A 479 -10.11 14.17 -42.76
C LEU A 479 -10.20 13.79 -41.26
N ARG A 480 -10.79 14.65 -40.41
CA ARG A 480 -11.04 14.31 -39.00
C ARG A 480 -12.14 13.26 -38.88
N VAL A 481 -13.16 13.30 -39.75
CA VAL A 481 -14.21 12.27 -39.81
C VAL A 481 -13.61 10.96 -40.28
N VAL A 482 -12.81 10.99 -41.36
CA VAL A 482 -12.10 9.82 -41.90
C VAL A 482 -11.24 9.16 -40.83
N ARG A 483 -10.39 9.95 -40.14
CA ARG A 483 -9.50 9.47 -39.08
C ARG A 483 -10.27 8.76 -37.96
N ASN A 484 -11.30 9.40 -37.42
CA ASN A 484 -12.07 8.81 -36.31
C ASN A 484 -12.91 7.61 -36.75
N SER A 485 -13.39 7.60 -38.00
CA SER A 485 -14.11 6.46 -38.56
C SER A 485 -13.21 5.26 -38.78
N MET A 486 -11.97 5.45 -39.26
CA MET A 486 -10.97 4.38 -39.32
C MET A 486 -10.65 3.81 -37.94
N LYS A 487 -10.43 4.68 -36.94
CA LYS A 487 -10.21 4.23 -35.55
C LYS A 487 -11.38 3.39 -35.06
N ALA A 488 -12.60 3.88 -35.30
CA ALA A 488 -13.81 3.22 -34.87
C ALA A 488 -14.00 1.88 -35.56
N LEU A 489 -13.71 1.78 -36.87
CA LEU A 489 -13.75 0.53 -37.60
C LEU A 489 -12.69 -0.47 -37.14
N GLY A 490 -11.50 -0.02 -36.72
CA GLY A 490 -10.49 -0.91 -36.13
C GLY A 490 -10.96 -1.53 -34.80
N LEU A 491 -11.70 -0.76 -34.00
CA LEU A 491 -12.20 -1.21 -32.68
C LEU A 491 -13.52 -1.97 -32.79
N ALA A 492 -14.44 -1.53 -33.63
CA ALA A 492 -15.76 -2.11 -33.82
C ALA A 492 -15.81 -3.22 -34.87
N GLY A 493 -14.82 -3.28 -35.76
CA GLY A 493 -14.72 -4.27 -36.82
C GLY A 493 -14.01 -5.56 -36.41
N VAL A 494 -13.52 -5.69 -35.18
CA VAL A 494 -12.89 -6.92 -34.68
C VAL A 494 -13.88 -8.08 -34.80
N GLY A 495 -13.59 -9.04 -35.70
CA GLY A 495 -14.47 -10.17 -36.05
C GLY A 495 -15.26 -10.02 -37.36
N ARG A 496 -15.14 -8.89 -38.07
CA ARG A 496 -15.79 -8.61 -39.37
C ARG A 496 -14.80 -8.20 -40.46
N ASN A 497 -13.62 -8.81 -40.44
CA ASN A 497 -12.45 -8.45 -41.24
C ASN A 497 -12.72 -8.42 -42.75
N ALA A 498 -13.53 -9.35 -43.28
CA ALA A 498 -13.75 -9.51 -44.71
C ALA A 498 -14.39 -8.28 -45.41
N ILE A 499 -15.19 -7.49 -44.69
CA ILE A 499 -15.89 -6.32 -45.26
C ILE A 499 -15.13 -5.02 -44.95
N VAL A 500 -14.63 -4.90 -43.73
CA VAL A 500 -13.99 -3.66 -43.25
C VAL A 500 -12.59 -3.47 -43.81
N ARG A 501 -11.82 -4.57 -43.92
CA ARG A 501 -10.40 -4.50 -44.30
C ARG A 501 -10.17 -3.90 -45.69
N PRO A 502 -10.83 -4.35 -46.79
CA PRO A 502 -10.54 -3.83 -48.13
C PRO A 502 -10.77 -2.31 -48.25
N VAL A 503 -11.77 -1.79 -47.52
CA VAL A 503 -12.10 -0.36 -47.52
C VAL A 503 -11.04 0.45 -46.78
N ILE A 504 -10.59 -0.02 -45.61
CA ILE A 504 -9.51 0.64 -44.86
C ILE A 504 -8.20 0.61 -45.66
N VAL A 505 -7.82 -0.55 -46.21
CA VAL A 505 -6.64 -0.76 -47.07
C VAL A 505 -6.65 0.24 -48.22
N LYS A 506 -7.72 0.25 -49.04
CA LYS A 506 -7.87 1.17 -50.17
C LYS A 506 -7.74 2.64 -49.75
N ARG A 507 -8.34 3.03 -48.63
CA ARG A 507 -8.31 4.43 -48.18
C ARG A 507 -6.94 4.83 -47.63
N ILE A 508 -6.23 3.96 -46.92
CA ILE A 508 -4.85 4.24 -46.48
C ILE A 508 -3.96 4.49 -47.70
N SER A 509 -4.06 3.65 -48.74
CA SER A 509 -3.30 3.86 -49.98
C SER A 509 -3.60 5.20 -50.63
N LEU A 510 -4.88 5.62 -50.67
CA LEU A 510 -5.26 6.94 -51.17
C LEU A 510 -4.69 8.09 -50.31
N LEU A 511 -4.73 7.95 -48.98
CA LEU A 511 -4.20 8.96 -48.05
C LEU A 511 -2.68 9.09 -48.12
N LEU A 512 -1.96 7.97 -48.23
CA LEU A 512 -0.50 7.96 -48.41
C LEU A 512 -0.12 8.58 -49.76
N ASN A 513 -0.83 8.25 -50.84
CA ASN A 513 -0.61 8.86 -52.15
C ASN A 513 -0.93 10.36 -52.15
N ALA A 514 -2.01 10.79 -51.50
CA ALA A 514 -2.37 12.19 -51.37
C ALA A 514 -1.33 12.97 -50.56
N ALA A 515 -0.81 12.39 -49.47
CA ALA A 515 0.26 12.98 -48.68
C ALA A 515 1.57 13.10 -49.47
N ARG A 516 1.86 12.12 -50.34
CA ARG A 516 3.06 12.13 -51.20
C ARG A 516 3.00 13.19 -52.30
N LEU A 517 1.83 13.38 -52.93
CA LEU A 517 1.66 14.34 -54.02
C LEU A 517 1.50 15.79 -53.54
N SER A 518 1.23 16.00 -52.25
CA SER A 518 1.07 17.33 -51.68
C SER A 518 2.43 17.95 -51.35
N THR A 519 2.72 19.10 -51.95
CA THR A 519 3.94 19.89 -51.66
C THR A 519 3.87 20.56 -50.29
N SER A 520 2.67 20.74 -49.73
CA SER A 520 2.47 21.10 -48.33
C SER A 520 2.23 19.81 -47.53
N LYS A 521 2.90 19.66 -46.38
CA LYS A 521 2.71 18.50 -45.49
C LYS A 521 1.23 18.41 -45.09
N ASN A 522 0.47 17.52 -45.73
CA ASN A 522 -0.94 17.27 -45.39
C ASN A 522 -1.01 16.41 -44.12
N TYR A 523 -0.73 17.06 -42.98
CA TYR A 523 -0.62 16.40 -41.68
C TYR A 523 -1.89 15.64 -41.28
N ASP A 524 -3.07 16.11 -41.69
CA ASP A 524 -4.33 15.43 -41.38
C ASP A 524 -4.50 14.14 -42.19
N ALA A 525 -4.06 14.12 -43.46
CA ALA A 525 -4.06 12.90 -44.26
C ALA A 525 -3.07 11.86 -43.70
N LEU A 526 -1.89 12.30 -43.27
CA LEU A 526 -0.89 11.46 -42.62
C LEU A 526 -1.39 10.88 -41.29
N ARG A 527 -2.02 11.71 -40.45
CA ARG A 527 -2.65 11.24 -39.20
C ARG A 527 -3.81 10.28 -39.45
N ALA A 528 -4.61 10.51 -40.50
CA ALA A 528 -5.66 9.57 -40.88
C ALA A 528 -5.08 8.23 -41.34
N ALA A 529 -4.02 8.24 -42.17
CA ALA A 529 -3.31 7.03 -42.58
C ALA A 529 -2.70 6.29 -41.39
N GLN A 530 -2.05 7.00 -40.47
CA GLN A 530 -1.48 6.48 -39.23
C GLN A 530 -2.53 5.74 -38.39
N VAL A 531 -3.71 6.35 -38.20
CA VAL A 531 -4.81 5.73 -37.47
C VAL A 531 -5.40 4.54 -38.21
N GLY A 532 -5.48 4.60 -39.55
CA GLY A 532 -5.86 3.46 -40.38
C GLY A 532 -4.91 2.28 -40.24
N ILE A 533 -3.60 2.52 -40.19
CA ILE A 533 -2.55 1.52 -39.98
C ILE A 533 -2.74 0.83 -38.61
N ILE A 534 -2.99 1.60 -37.56
CA ILE A 534 -3.31 1.04 -36.23
C ILE A 534 -4.60 0.20 -36.29
N ALA A 535 -5.64 0.72 -36.94
CA ALA A 535 -6.90 0.01 -37.11
C ALA A 535 -6.73 -1.31 -37.88
N LEU A 536 -5.89 -1.36 -38.92
CA LEU A 536 -5.55 -2.60 -39.62
C LEU A 536 -4.81 -3.59 -38.72
N GLY A 537 -3.90 -3.11 -37.87
CA GLY A 537 -3.20 -3.96 -36.90
C GLY A 537 -4.15 -4.65 -35.92
N LEU A 538 -5.24 -3.98 -35.55
CA LEU A 538 -6.29 -4.55 -34.69
C LEU A 538 -7.16 -5.60 -35.42
N LEU A 539 -7.15 -5.64 -36.76
CA LEU A 539 -7.98 -6.53 -37.58
C LEU A 539 -7.26 -7.82 -38.01
N ASP A 540 -6.21 -8.25 -37.31
CA ASP A 540 -5.40 -9.47 -37.55
C ASP A 540 -4.75 -9.57 -38.95
N PRO A 541 -3.63 -8.86 -39.20
CA PRO A 541 -3.20 -8.43 -40.54
C PRO A 541 -2.66 -9.51 -41.51
N TRP A 542 -2.51 -10.78 -41.13
CA TRP A 542 -1.64 -11.71 -41.87
C TRP A 542 -2.30 -12.58 -42.94
N ASP A 543 -3.63 -12.71 -42.97
CA ASP A 543 -4.28 -13.49 -44.04
C ASP A 543 -4.27 -12.78 -45.41
N ASP A 544 -3.76 -11.54 -45.48
CA ASP A 544 -3.84 -10.69 -46.67
C ASP A 544 -2.49 -10.01 -46.99
N LEU A 545 -1.84 -10.50 -48.05
CA LEU A 545 -0.60 -9.92 -48.62
C LEU A 545 -0.75 -8.44 -48.98
N GLU A 546 -1.96 -7.97 -49.28
CA GLU A 546 -2.22 -6.57 -49.64
C GLU A 546 -2.08 -5.65 -48.42
N ALA A 547 -2.58 -6.06 -47.25
CA ALA A 547 -2.43 -5.29 -46.01
C ALA A 547 -0.96 -5.20 -45.58
N ALA A 548 -0.22 -6.32 -45.64
CA ALA A 548 1.22 -6.34 -45.40
C ALA A 548 1.96 -5.38 -46.34
N SER A 549 1.62 -5.37 -47.63
CA SER A 549 2.24 -4.45 -48.59
C SER A 549 2.04 -2.97 -48.24
N ILE A 550 0.91 -2.60 -47.63
CA ILE A 550 0.67 -1.23 -47.16
C ILE A 550 1.55 -0.88 -45.95
N PHE A 551 1.73 -1.80 -44.99
CA PHE A 551 2.67 -1.58 -43.90
C PHE A 551 4.09 -1.42 -44.43
N LEU A 552 4.50 -2.25 -45.40
CA LEU A 552 5.81 -2.16 -46.04
C LEU A 552 5.99 -0.81 -46.77
N VAL A 553 4.99 -0.36 -47.54
CA VAL A 553 5.01 0.95 -48.21
C VAL A 553 5.02 2.09 -47.18
N ALA A 554 4.31 1.96 -46.06
CA ALA A 554 4.29 2.95 -44.99
C ALA A 554 5.63 3.04 -44.24
N VAL A 555 6.35 1.93 -44.08
CA VAL A 555 7.70 1.90 -43.50
C VAL A 555 8.76 2.40 -44.48
N ASP A 556 8.66 2.04 -45.76
CA ASP A 556 9.63 2.43 -46.79
C ASP A 556 9.49 3.91 -47.18
N GLN A 557 8.25 4.34 -47.42
CA GLN A 557 7.97 5.63 -48.09
C GLN A 557 7.20 6.62 -47.20
N GLY A 558 6.80 6.22 -46.00
CA GLY A 558 6.11 7.11 -45.08
C GLY A 558 7.04 8.17 -44.47
N PRO A 559 6.49 9.31 -44.02
CA PRO A 559 7.22 10.20 -43.12
C PRO A 559 7.48 9.51 -41.77
N ASP A 560 8.44 10.03 -41.00
CA ASP A 560 8.94 9.41 -39.76
C ASP A 560 7.83 8.97 -38.81
N GLU A 561 6.78 9.76 -38.60
CA GLU A 561 5.68 9.42 -37.69
C GLU A 561 4.84 8.23 -38.18
N VAL A 562 4.66 8.11 -39.51
CA VAL A 562 3.95 6.98 -40.13
C VAL A 562 4.84 5.74 -40.09
N ARG A 563 6.14 5.89 -40.37
CA ARG A 563 7.11 4.78 -40.29
C ARG A 563 7.18 4.20 -38.88
N GLN A 564 7.30 5.06 -37.87
CA GLN A 564 7.32 4.65 -36.46
C GLN A 564 6.04 3.91 -36.07
N THR A 565 4.88 4.40 -36.50
CA THR A 565 3.61 3.75 -36.18
C THR A 565 3.48 2.40 -36.88
N ALA A 566 3.83 2.33 -38.16
CA ALA A 566 3.81 1.08 -38.91
C ALA A 566 4.76 0.04 -38.28
N LEU A 567 5.97 0.46 -37.89
CA LEU A 567 6.92 -0.41 -37.18
C LEU A 567 6.46 -0.79 -35.77
N ALA A 568 5.80 0.11 -35.03
CA ALA A 568 5.27 -0.19 -33.70
C ALA A 568 4.11 -1.19 -33.77
N VAL A 569 3.24 -1.05 -34.77
CA VAL A 569 2.18 -2.02 -35.07
C VAL A 569 2.80 -3.36 -35.49
N LEU A 570 3.82 -3.36 -36.36
CA LEU A 570 4.56 -4.57 -36.70
C LEU A 570 5.16 -5.23 -35.45
N ARG A 571 5.71 -4.47 -34.49
CA ARG A 571 6.33 -5.00 -33.26
C ARG A 571 5.41 -5.85 -32.41
N ASP A 572 4.15 -5.48 -32.34
CA ASP A 572 3.18 -6.18 -31.53
C ASP A 572 2.58 -7.39 -32.27
N ILE A 573 2.89 -7.53 -33.58
CA ILE A 573 2.20 -8.45 -34.49
C ILE A 573 3.16 -9.40 -35.25
N VAL A 574 4.48 -9.45 -34.99
CA VAL A 574 5.37 -10.40 -35.70
C VAL A 574 5.28 -11.83 -35.11
N PRO A 575 4.78 -12.83 -35.87
CA PRO A 575 5.28 -14.21 -35.82
C PRO A 575 6.03 -14.65 -37.11
N GLU A 576 6.59 -15.86 -37.04
CA GLU A 576 7.70 -16.52 -37.76
C GLU A 576 7.82 -16.50 -39.31
N LYS A 577 7.10 -15.71 -40.13
CA LYS A 577 7.23 -15.88 -41.60
C LYS A 577 7.34 -14.59 -42.41
N GLY A 578 8.49 -14.42 -43.06
CA GLY A 578 8.64 -13.64 -44.31
C GLY A 578 10.04 -13.07 -44.52
N SER A 579 10.78 -13.58 -45.52
CA SER A 579 12.03 -12.97 -46.02
C SER A 579 11.87 -11.51 -46.46
N ALA A 580 10.65 -11.12 -46.87
CA ALA A 580 10.33 -9.73 -47.22
C ALA A 580 10.36 -8.78 -46.01
N LEU A 581 9.89 -9.21 -44.83
CA LEU A 581 9.95 -8.39 -43.61
C LEU A 581 11.41 -8.25 -43.15
N LEU A 582 12.17 -9.33 -43.25
CA LEU A 582 13.60 -9.36 -42.94
C LEU A 582 14.37 -8.31 -43.76
N ASN A 583 14.22 -8.34 -45.09
CA ASN A 583 14.88 -7.39 -46.00
C ASN A 583 14.53 -5.92 -45.67
N LEU A 584 13.28 -5.65 -45.30
CA LEU A 584 12.83 -4.32 -44.93
C LEU A 584 13.41 -3.85 -43.58
N LEU A 585 13.46 -4.75 -42.59
CA LEU A 585 14.07 -4.46 -41.29
C LEU A 585 15.58 -4.22 -41.43
N GLN A 586 16.26 -4.99 -42.28
CA GLN A 586 17.67 -4.75 -42.62
C GLN A 586 17.87 -3.41 -43.31
N HIS A 587 17.00 -3.05 -44.28
CA HIS A 587 17.05 -1.74 -44.93
C HIS A 587 16.86 -0.60 -43.91
N SER A 588 15.87 -0.75 -43.02
CA SER A 588 15.56 0.21 -41.95
C SER A 588 16.67 0.33 -40.92
N LEU A 589 17.37 -0.77 -40.61
CA LEU A 589 18.54 -0.78 -39.74
C LEU A 589 19.71 0.01 -40.36
N ALA A 590 19.93 -0.16 -41.67
CA ALA A 590 21.02 0.48 -42.39
C ALA A 590 20.76 1.97 -42.73
N HIS A 591 19.51 2.37 -42.96
CA HIS A 591 19.18 3.69 -43.52
C HIS A 591 18.19 4.51 -42.66
N GLY A 592 17.64 3.94 -41.59
CA GLY A 592 16.69 4.62 -40.71
C GLY A 592 17.36 5.64 -39.79
N GLY A 593 16.58 6.61 -39.30
CA GLY A 593 17.00 7.45 -38.17
C GLY A 593 17.09 6.65 -36.86
N GLU A 594 17.67 7.24 -35.83
CA GLU A 594 17.95 6.58 -34.53
C GLU A 594 16.75 5.84 -33.92
N GLU A 595 15.55 6.42 -33.98
CA GLU A 595 14.32 5.82 -33.46
C GLU A 595 13.85 4.63 -34.32
N VAL A 596 14.01 4.72 -35.65
CA VAL A 596 13.68 3.65 -36.59
C VAL A 596 14.66 2.48 -36.42
N GLN A 597 15.96 2.77 -36.26
CA GLN A 597 16.99 1.77 -36.01
C GLN A 597 16.76 1.06 -34.66
N SER A 598 16.45 1.81 -33.60
CA SER A 598 16.14 1.25 -32.28
C SER A 598 14.97 0.26 -32.33
N LEU A 599 13.92 0.62 -33.09
CA LEU A 599 12.75 -0.21 -33.26
C LEU A 599 13.04 -1.43 -34.14
N ALA A 600 13.82 -1.26 -35.21
CA ALA A 600 14.29 -2.36 -36.05
C ALA A 600 15.15 -3.37 -35.26
N VAL A 601 16.04 -2.90 -34.37
CA VAL A 601 16.82 -3.76 -33.46
C VAL A 601 15.89 -4.59 -32.57
N THR A 602 14.89 -3.95 -31.96
CA THR A 602 13.91 -4.65 -31.10
C THR A 602 13.13 -5.72 -31.87
N LEU A 603 12.75 -5.41 -33.11
CA LEU A 603 12.02 -6.32 -33.99
C LEU A 603 12.87 -7.52 -34.42
N LEU A 604 14.08 -7.25 -34.90
CA LEU A 604 15.01 -8.28 -35.35
C LEU A 604 15.44 -9.21 -34.21
N ALA A 605 15.64 -8.68 -33.00
CA ALA A 605 16.01 -9.49 -31.84
C ALA A 605 14.91 -10.48 -31.42
N ARG A 606 13.63 -10.17 -31.67
CA ARG A 606 12.53 -11.12 -31.40
C ARG A 606 12.49 -12.30 -32.36
N VAL A 607 13.02 -12.13 -33.56
CA VAL A 607 13.11 -13.19 -34.58
C VAL A 607 14.51 -13.78 -34.68
N VAL A 608 15.43 -13.44 -33.75
CA VAL A 608 16.86 -13.83 -33.82
C VAL A 608 17.06 -15.32 -34.04
N ASN A 609 16.22 -16.16 -33.45
CA ASN A 609 16.32 -17.61 -33.53
C ASN A 609 16.09 -18.17 -34.95
N VAL A 610 15.55 -17.35 -35.87
CA VAL A 610 15.25 -17.69 -37.27
C VAL A 610 16.12 -16.86 -38.24
N LEU A 611 17.00 -15.99 -37.74
CA LEU A 611 17.80 -15.11 -38.58
C LEU A 611 18.95 -15.86 -39.26
N GLU A 612 19.19 -15.51 -40.52
CA GLU A 612 20.41 -15.88 -41.24
C GLU A 612 21.63 -15.17 -40.64
N SER A 613 22.82 -15.75 -40.83
CA SER A 613 24.08 -15.24 -40.27
C SER A 613 24.36 -13.76 -40.61
N GLU A 614 23.91 -13.30 -41.77
CA GLU A 614 24.11 -11.91 -42.20
C GLU A 614 23.38 -10.89 -41.29
N VAL A 615 22.18 -11.22 -40.80
CA VAL A 615 21.42 -10.31 -39.94
C VAL A 615 22.02 -10.27 -38.54
N VAL A 616 22.55 -11.40 -38.07
CA VAL A 616 23.29 -11.48 -36.82
C VAL A 616 24.51 -10.56 -36.86
N GLU A 617 25.28 -10.58 -37.95
CA GLU A 617 26.42 -9.67 -38.13
C GLU A 617 26.00 -8.20 -38.15
N GLN A 618 24.87 -7.88 -38.78
CA GLN A 618 24.34 -6.51 -38.78
C GLN A 618 23.95 -6.06 -37.37
N LEU A 619 23.22 -6.87 -36.60
CA LEU A 619 22.84 -6.55 -35.22
C LEU A 619 24.06 -6.40 -34.31
N VAL A 620 25.04 -7.29 -34.44
CA VAL A 620 26.30 -7.20 -33.70
C VAL A 620 27.07 -5.93 -34.08
N GLY A 621 27.07 -5.55 -35.36
CA GLY A 621 27.64 -4.28 -35.83
C GLY A 621 26.99 -3.05 -35.17
N MET A 622 25.72 -3.13 -34.79
CA MET A 622 25.02 -2.04 -34.08
C MET A 622 25.54 -1.82 -32.65
N LEU A 623 26.32 -2.74 -32.07
CA LEU A 623 27.06 -2.49 -30.84
C LEU A 623 28.22 -1.50 -31.04
N GLY A 624 28.56 -1.14 -32.28
CA GLY A 624 29.48 -0.03 -32.59
C GLY A 624 28.77 1.29 -32.88
N HIS A 625 27.44 1.37 -32.70
CA HIS A 625 26.67 2.53 -33.08
C HIS A 625 26.98 3.76 -32.21
N ARG A 626 27.07 4.95 -32.82
CA ARG A 626 27.44 6.20 -32.11
C ARG A 626 26.39 6.68 -31.11
N SER A 627 25.13 6.32 -31.31
CA SER A 627 24.08 6.61 -30.32
C SER A 627 24.09 5.57 -29.20
N ASN A 628 24.26 6.07 -27.97
CA ASN A 628 24.14 5.29 -26.74
C ASN A 628 22.78 4.60 -26.60
N SER A 629 21.69 5.15 -27.17
CA SER A 629 20.35 4.55 -27.07
C SER A 629 20.28 3.24 -27.88
N VAL A 630 20.75 3.28 -29.12
CA VAL A 630 20.81 2.14 -30.03
C VAL A 630 21.82 1.11 -29.51
N TYR A 631 22.98 1.55 -29.03
CA TYR A 631 23.98 0.67 -28.40
C TYR A 631 23.40 -0.12 -27.22
N ASN A 632 22.81 0.58 -26.24
CA ASN A 632 22.29 -0.05 -25.02
C ASN A 632 21.10 -0.96 -25.33
N LEU A 633 20.22 -0.55 -26.25
CA LEU A 633 19.09 -1.36 -26.67
C LEU A 633 19.56 -2.61 -27.40
N THR A 634 20.53 -2.48 -28.32
CA THR A 634 21.13 -3.62 -29.03
C THR A 634 21.75 -4.60 -28.03
N ALA A 635 22.54 -4.12 -27.07
CA ALA A 635 23.14 -4.98 -26.05
C ALA A 635 22.07 -5.71 -25.22
N ARG A 636 21.01 -5.00 -24.80
CA ARG A 636 19.91 -5.60 -24.05
C ARG A 636 19.20 -6.68 -24.86
N GLU A 637 18.76 -6.35 -26.07
CA GLU A 637 17.96 -7.26 -26.88
C GLU A 637 18.77 -8.49 -27.33
N LEU A 638 20.04 -8.32 -27.68
CA LEU A 638 20.93 -9.46 -27.96
C LEU A 638 21.13 -10.34 -26.72
N SER A 639 21.22 -9.78 -25.51
CA SER A 639 21.33 -10.60 -24.30
C SER A 639 20.09 -11.43 -24.02
N VAL A 640 18.89 -10.89 -24.27
CA VAL A 640 17.63 -11.64 -24.16
C VAL A 640 17.61 -12.78 -25.18
N ALA A 641 18.04 -12.51 -26.41
CA ALA A 641 18.10 -13.49 -27.50
C ALA A 641 19.09 -14.64 -27.19
N VAL A 642 20.28 -14.30 -26.68
CA VAL A 642 21.29 -15.26 -26.21
C VAL A 642 20.75 -16.10 -25.04
N ALA A 643 20.13 -15.46 -24.04
CA ALA A 643 19.55 -16.15 -22.88
C ALA A 643 18.37 -17.06 -23.23
N SER A 644 17.72 -16.86 -24.38
CA SER A 644 16.63 -17.69 -24.89
C SER A 644 17.09 -18.83 -25.80
N GLY A 645 18.40 -19.05 -25.96
CA GLY A 645 18.96 -20.26 -26.57
C GLY A 645 19.53 -20.08 -27.98
N ALA A 646 19.81 -18.85 -28.41
CA ALA A 646 20.48 -18.56 -29.69
C ALA A 646 21.98 -18.94 -29.64
N ASN A 647 22.29 -20.24 -29.69
CA ASN A 647 23.66 -20.75 -29.49
C ASN A 647 24.68 -20.21 -30.50
N SER A 648 24.31 -20.04 -31.78
CA SER A 648 25.18 -19.47 -32.81
C SER A 648 25.53 -18.01 -32.51
N LEU A 649 24.57 -17.24 -32.00
CA LEU A 649 24.77 -15.86 -31.57
C LEU A 649 25.63 -15.80 -30.31
N ALA A 650 25.45 -16.73 -29.37
CA ALA A 650 26.29 -16.83 -28.17
C ALA A 650 27.76 -17.07 -28.54
N GLU A 651 28.07 -18.05 -29.39
CA GLU A 651 29.46 -18.30 -29.84
C GLU A 651 30.04 -17.08 -30.58
N ARG A 652 29.23 -16.41 -31.41
CA ARG A 652 29.69 -15.21 -32.11
C ARG A 652 29.99 -14.06 -31.15
N ILE A 653 29.14 -13.82 -30.16
CA ILE A 653 29.37 -12.82 -29.10
C ILE A 653 30.62 -13.18 -28.29
N ARG A 654 30.86 -14.46 -28.02
CA ARG A 654 32.08 -14.93 -27.37
C ARG A 654 33.34 -14.65 -28.21
N GLU A 655 33.34 -14.98 -29.50
CA GLU A 655 34.46 -14.67 -30.40
C GLU A 655 34.80 -13.17 -30.41
N ILE A 656 33.76 -12.32 -30.47
CA ILE A 656 33.93 -10.86 -30.52
C ILE A 656 34.33 -10.30 -29.15
N ALA A 657 33.84 -10.87 -28.05
CA ALA A 657 34.31 -10.51 -26.71
C ALA A 657 35.81 -10.82 -26.54
N LEU A 658 36.32 -11.89 -27.17
CA LEU A 658 37.73 -12.29 -27.10
C LEU A 658 38.65 -11.47 -28.00
N SER A 659 38.24 -11.19 -29.25
CA SER A 659 39.15 -10.58 -30.25
C SER A 659 38.50 -9.53 -31.17
N GLY A 660 37.31 -9.04 -30.83
CA GLY A 660 36.58 -8.07 -31.65
C GLY A 660 37.16 -6.65 -31.60
N PRO A 661 36.72 -5.77 -32.52
CA PRO A 661 37.05 -4.35 -32.45
C PRO A 661 36.55 -3.72 -31.14
N GLU A 662 37.35 -2.85 -30.52
CA GLU A 662 37.11 -2.26 -29.18
C GLU A 662 35.67 -1.71 -29.00
N ALA A 663 35.15 -0.99 -30.01
CA ALA A 663 33.82 -0.40 -29.97
C ALA A 663 32.69 -1.44 -29.82
N ILE A 664 32.84 -2.63 -30.40
CA ILE A 664 31.85 -3.72 -30.38
C ILE A 664 32.14 -4.68 -29.21
N GLN A 665 33.42 -4.88 -28.91
CA GLN A 665 33.90 -5.76 -27.84
C GLN A 665 33.30 -5.36 -26.49
N GLN A 666 33.22 -4.07 -26.18
CA GLN A 666 32.58 -3.58 -24.95
C GLN A 666 31.12 -4.04 -24.82
N GLY A 667 30.35 -3.95 -25.90
CA GLY A 667 28.95 -4.38 -25.93
C GLY A 667 28.81 -5.90 -25.76
N CYS A 668 29.70 -6.67 -26.40
CA CYS A 668 29.72 -8.13 -26.27
C CYS A 668 30.09 -8.58 -24.85
N VAL A 669 31.07 -7.94 -24.22
CA VAL A 669 31.45 -8.22 -22.82
C VAL A 669 30.28 -7.93 -21.87
N LEU A 670 29.54 -6.84 -22.11
CA LEU A 670 28.33 -6.53 -21.33
C LEU A 670 27.25 -7.59 -21.51
N ILE A 671 27.04 -8.09 -22.73
CA ILE A 671 26.09 -9.19 -22.99
C ILE A 671 26.49 -10.46 -22.24
N VAL A 672 27.78 -10.82 -22.26
CA VAL A 672 28.31 -11.98 -21.53
C VAL A 672 28.06 -11.83 -20.02
N LEU A 673 28.31 -10.64 -19.46
CA LEU A 673 28.01 -10.32 -18.05
C LEU A 673 26.52 -10.49 -17.72
N MET A 674 25.63 -9.97 -18.56
CA MET A 674 24.18 -10.05 -18.31
C MET A 674 23.64 -11.47 -18.42
N CYS A 675 24.20 -12.31 -19.27
CA CYS A 675 23.76 -13.70 -19.46
C CYS A 675 24.38 -14.66 -18.43
N GLY A 676 25.57 -14.33 -17.93
CA GLY A 676 26.31 -15.11 -16.93
C GLY A 676 26.62 -16.55 -17.34
N LYS A 677 26.94 -17.38 -16.33
CA LYS A 677 27.32 -18.80 -16.51
C LYS A 677 26.27 -19.66 -17.22
N ARG A 678 25.00 -19.24 -17.19
CA ARG A 678 23.90 -20.03 -17.73
C ARG A 678 24.04 -20.23 -19.24
N VAL A 679 24.60 -19.24 -19.93
CA VAL A 679 24.80 -19.28 -21.39
C VAL A 679 26.26 -19.45 -21.76
N PHE A 680 27.17 -18.88 -20.96
CA PHE A 680 28.61 -18.95 -21.19
C PHE A 680 29.26 -19.78 -20.06
N PRO A 681 29.37 -21.11 -20.21
CA PRO A 681 29.85 -21.99 -19.15
C PRO A 681 31.32 -21.75 -18.80
N ASP A 682 32.13 -21.26 -19.74
CA ASP A 682 33.53 -20.90 -19.52
C ASP A 682 33.69 -19.37 -19.57
N LEU A 683 33.44 -18.72 -18.43
CA LEU A 683 33.71 -17.30 -18.24
C LEU A 683 35.20 -17.03 -17.94
N THR A 684 36.01 -18.05 -17.68
CA THR A 684 37.42 -17.86 -17.28
C THR A 684 38.26 -17.42 -18.46
N GLU A 685 38.06 -18.00 -19.64
CA GLU A 685 38.74 -17.57 -20.86
C GLU A 685 38.40 -16.12 -21.22
N ILE A 686 37.08 -15.82 -21.31
CA ILE A 686 36.59 -14.47 -21.65
C ILE A 686 37.07 -13.46 -20.60
N GLY A 687 36.83 -13.76 -19.32
CA GLY A 687 37.24 -12.90 -18.22
C GLY A 687 38.75 -12.68 -18.19
N GLY A 688 39.57 -13.69 -18.48
CA GLY A 688 41.04 -13.59 -18.47
C GLY A 688 41.65 -12.79 -19.63
N VAL A 689 41.01 -12.80 -20.80
CA VAL A 689 41.39 -11.95 -21.94
C VAL A 689 40.91 -10.51 -21.70
N VAL A 690 39.66 -10.35 -21.29
CA VAL A 690 39.01 -9.06 -21.05
C VAL A 690 39.66 -8.33 -19.86
N ALA A 691 40.08 -9.05 -18.81
CA ALA A 691 40.80 -8.48 -17.67
C ALA A 691 42.21 -7.97 -18.02
N ARG A 692 42.76 -8.31 -19.19
CA ARG A 692 44.04 -7.77 -19.69
C ARG A 692 43.86 -6.64 -20.70
N HIS A 693 42.61 -6.23 -20.96
CA HIS A 693 42.30 -5.19 -21.93
C HIS A 693 42.85 -3.81 -21.48
N PRO A 694 43.39 -2.98 -22.39
CA PRO A 694 43.91 -1.66 -22.04
C PRO A 694 42.81 -0.67 -21.61
N ASP A 695 41.61 -0.78 -22.19
CA ASP A 695 40.45 -0.04 -21.69
C ASP A 695 40.01 -0.56 -20.32
N LYS A 696 39.87 0.38 -19.39
CA LYS A 696 39.67 0.07 -17.98
C LYS A 696 38.25 -0.37 -17.65
N PHE A 697 37.25 0.03 -18.44
CA PHE A 697 35.87 -0.42 -18.25
C PHE A 697 35.72 -1.87 -18.71
N ILE A 698 36.32 -2.22 -19.85
CA ILE A 698 36.41 -3.59 -20.34
C ILE A 698 37.19 -4.43 -19.32
N LYS A 699 38.37 -3.96 -18.89
CA LYS A 699 39.17 -4.61 -17.83
C LYS A 699 38.36 -4.91 -16.57
N PHE A 700 37.61 -3.93 -16.06
CA PHE A 700 36.76 -4.11 -14.88
C PHE A 700 35.66 -5.16 -15.11
N SER A 701 35.03 -5.13 -16.29
CA SER A 701 34.00 -6.10 -16.68
C SER A 701 34.55 -7.53 -16.75
N GLY A 702 35.78 -7.70 -17.25
CA GLY A 702 36.47 -8.98 -17.28
C GLY A 702 36.80 -9.51 -15.88
N LEU A 703 37.23 -8.63 -14.97
CA LEU A 703 37.43 -9.00 -13.57
C LEU A 703 36.13 -9.46 -12.91
N THR A 704 35.02 -8.75 -13.14
CA THR A 704 33.70 -9.15 -12.64
C THR A 704 33.30 -10.55 -13.15
N LEU A 705 33.54 -10.84 -14.44
CA LEU A 705 33.29 -12.17 -15.03
C LEU A 705 34.13 -13.28 -14.36
N LEU A 706 35.42 -13.03 -14.13
CA LEU A 706 36.31 -13.98 -13.45
C LEU A 706 35.81 -14.31 -12.04
N VAL A 707 35.25 -13.33 -11.35
CA VAL A 707 34.76 -13.52 -9.98
C VAL A 707 33.41 -14.21 -9.93
N GLU A 708 32.49 -13.86 -10.83
CA GLU A 708 31.28 -14.65 -11.00
C GLU A 708 31.59 -16.10 -11.34
N ASN A 709 32.73 -16.37 -12.00
CA ASN A 709 33.14 -17.73 -12.27
C ASN A 709 33.57 -18.56 -11.06
N GLN A 710 33.73 -17.96 -9.87
CA GLN A 710 34.31 -18.62 -8.68
C GLN A 710 35.67 -19.28 -8.96
N SER A 711 36.31 -18.97 -10.08
CA SER A 711 37.60 -19.55 -10.49
C SER A 711 38.78 -18.71 -10.01
N ILE A 712 38.59 -17.92 -8.94
CA ILE A 712 39.67 -17.13 -8.34
C ILE A 712 40.42 -17.98 -7.31
N GLU A 713 41.03 -19.07 -7.76
CA GLU A 713 42.20 -19.60 -7.06
C GLU A 713 43.49 -18.97 -7.59
N ASP A 714 43.38 -18.14 -8.63
CA ASP A 714 44.52 -17.64 -9.41
C ASP A 714 45.02 -16.28 -8.87
N HIS A 715 46.25 -16.26 -8.36
CA HIS A 715 46.95 -15.04 -7.90
C HIS A 715 47.02 -13.95 -9.00
N VAL A 716 46.87 -14.33 -10.26
CA VAL A 716 46.82 -13.42 -11.41
C VAL A 716 45.66 -12.41 -11.30
N ALA A 717 44.49 -12.82 -10.78
CA ALA A 717 43.35 -11.91 -10.63
C ALA A 717 43.61 -10.82 -9.58
N VAL A 718 44.38 -11.13 -8.52
CA VAL A 718 44.73 -10.14 -7.47
C VAL A 718 45.62 -9.05 -8.01
N ALA A 719 46.65 -9.41 -8.79
CA ALA A 719 47.55 -8.44 -9.39
C ALA A 719 46.78 -7.48 -10.32
N GLU A 720 45.89 -8.03 -11.14
CA GLU A 720 45.07 -7.24 -12.07
C GLU A 720 44.03 -6.37 -11.35
N ILE A 721 43.38 -6.87 -10.30
CA ILE A 721 42.50 -6.07 -9.43
C ILE A 721 43.30 -4.94 -8.77
N GLY A 722 44.50 -5.23 -8.26
CA GLY A 722 45.41 -4.24 -7.70
C GLY A 722 45.75 -3.13 -8.69
N ASP A 723 45.94 -3.46 -9.97
CA ASP A 723 46.20 -2.46 -11.01
C ASP A 723 44.96 -1.66 -11.40
N VAL A 724 43.76 -2.26 -11.37
CA VAL A 724 42.49 -1.52 -11.53
C VAL A 724 42.26 -0.55 -10.39
N LEU A 725 42.58 -0.93 -9.16
CA LEU A 725 42.48 -0.08 -7.98
C LEU A 725 43.47 1.10 -8.00
N LYS A 726 44.59 0.98 -8.73
CA LYS A 726 45.52 2.10 -9.00
C LYS A 726 45.06 3.02 -10.14
N SER A 727 43.89 2.77 -10.74
CA SER A 727 43.39 3.58 -11.85
C SER A 727 43.11 5.03 -11.43
N PRO A 728 43.53 6.06 -12.19
CA PRO A 728 43.09 7.45 -11.97
C PRO A 728 41.58 7.68 -12.16
N ASN A 729 40.82 6.71 -12.71
CA ASN A 729 39.37 6.85 -12.90
C ASN A 729 38.61 6.42 -11.63
N ARG A 730 38.07 7.42 -10.93
CA ARG A 730 37.35 7.26 -9.66
C ARG A 730 36.14 6.33 -9.74
N SER A 731 35.38 6.37 -10.83
CA SER A 731 34.18 5.52 -10.99
C SER A 731 34.53 4.04 -11.04
N ILE A 732 35.69 3.71 -11.63
CA ILE A 732 36.19 2.33 -11.71
C ILE A 732 36.63 1.84 -10.33
N ILE A 733 37.31 2.68 -9.55
CA ILE A 733 37.70 2.33 -8.18
C ILE A 733 36.46 2.09 -7.30
N ILE A 734 35.45 2.97 -7.37
CA ILE A 734 34.20 2.82 -6.60
C ILE A 734 33.51 1.50 -6.94
N ASN A 735 33.30 1.24 -8.23
CA ASN A 735 32.60 0.03 -8.67
C ASN A 735 33.40 -1.23 -8.30
N CYS A 736 34.73 -1.17 -8.41
CA CYS A 736 35.60 -2.26 -8.00
C CYS A 736 35.53 -2.54 -6.49
N ALA A 737 35.59 -1.49 -5.66
CA ALA A 737 35.46 -1.65 -4.22
C ALA A 737 34.06 -2.13 -3.80
N ALA A 738 32.99 -1.67 -4.47
CA ALA A 738 31.63 -2.11 -4.20
C ALA A 738 31.44 -3.60 -4.53
N GLU A 739 31.96 -4.06 -5.67
CA GLU A 739 31.91 -5.49 -6.03
C GLU A 739 32.80 -6.34 -5.12
N LEU A 740 34.01 -5.89 -4.79
CA LEU A 740 34.87 -6.55 -3.80
C LEU A 740 34.16 -6.70 -2.44
N SER A 741 33.42 -5.68 -2.01
CA SER A 741 32.61 -5.72 -0.78
C SER A 741 31.57 -6.83 -0.84
N LYS A 742 30.82 -6.92 -1.94
CA LYS A 742 29.85 -8.00 -2.15
C LYS A 742 30.51 -9.37 -2.15
N TRP A 743 31.70 -9.50 -2.73
CA TRP A 743 32.41 -10.78 -2.78
C TRP A 743 32.89 -11.23 -1.40
N ILE A 744 33.40 -10.29 -0.58
CA ILE A 744 33.79 -10.54 0.82
C ILE A 744 32.55 -10.92 1.65
N CYS A 745 31.45 -10.16 1.55
CA CYS A 745 30.20 -10.45 2.26
C CYS A 745 29.63 -11.84 1.94
N ASN A 746 29.71 -12.26 0.67
CA ASN A 746 29.15 -13.53 0.22
C ASN A 746 30.08 -14.73 0.48
N GLY A 747 31.23 -14.53 1.13
CA GLY A 747 32.21 -15.59 1.40
C GLY A 747 32.80 -16.22 0.12
N LYS A 748 32.78 -15.50 -1.01
CA LYS A 748 33.22 -16.02 -2.32
C LYS A 748 34.74 -15.95 -2.53
N ILE A 749 35.47 -15.38 -1.58
CA ILE A 749 36.92 -15.15 -1.64
C ILE A 749 37.57 -15.95 -0.51
N SER A 750 38.63 -16.71 -0.82
CA SER A 750 39.39 -17.41 0.21
C SER A 750 40.03 -16.42 1.21
N PRO A 751 40.26 -16.81 2.47
CA PRO A 751 40.89 -15.91 3.44
C PRO A 751 42.24 -15.35 2.95
N SER A 752 43.13 -16.16 2.40
CA SER A 752 44.44 -15.71 1.88
C SER A 752 44.29 -14.65 0.79
N LEU A 753 43.40 -14.88 -0.16
CA LEU A 753 43.10 -13.97 -1.27
C LEU A 753 42.50 -12.66 -0.78
N CYS A 754 41.59 -12.73 0.19
CA CYS A 754 41.02 -11.55 0.84
C CYS A 754 42.13 -10.73 1.51
N ARG A 755 43.10 -11.36 2.19
CA ARG A 755 44.24 -10.65 2.81
C ARG A 755 45.11 -9.94 1.78
N GLU A 756 45.44 -10.58 0.66
CA GLU A 756 46.22 -9.97 -0.43
C GLU A 756 45.47 -8.78 -1.04
N LEU A 757 44.16 -8.92 -1.29
CA LEU A 757 43.31 -7.84 -1.79
C LEU A 757 43.23 -6.67 -0.80
N LEU A 758 43.03 -6.94 0.49
CA LEU A 758 42.99 -5.91 1.52
C LEU A 758 44.34 -5.18 1.65
N THR A 759 45.46 -5.88 1.43
CA THR A 759 46.79 -5.25 1.39
C THR A 759 46.98 -4.40 0.13
N ALA A 760 46.51 -4.88 -1.03
CA ALA A 760 46.54 -4.12 -2.27
C ALA A 760 45.70 -2.85 -2.18
N ILE A 761 44.48 -2.92 -1.64
CA ILE A 761 43.60 -1.76 -1.44
C ILE A 761 44.23 -0.78 -0.43
N ALA A 762 44.85 -1.26 0.65
CA ALA A 762 45.54 -0.42 1.61
C ALA A 762 46.74 0.34 1.01
N SER A 763 47.35 -0.19 -0.06
CA SER A 763 48.44 0.46 -0.79
C SER A 763 48.00 1.55 -1.78
N VAL A 764 46.69 1.66 -2.06
CA VAL A 764 46.16 2.70 -2.96
C VAL A 764 46.32 4.06 -2.28
N PRO A 765 46.92 5.07 -2.95
CA PRO A 765 47.03 6.42 -2.41
C PRO A 765 45.67 6.94 -1.94
N ARG A 766 45.60 7.39 -0.67
CA ARG A 766 44.40 7.94 -0.05
C ARG A 766 44.22 9.44 -0.33
N ASP A 767 44.71 9.89 -1.47
CA ASP A 767 44.71 11.30 -1.88
C ASP A 767 43.31 11.79 -2.28
N THR A 768 42.34 10.89 -2.43
CA THR A 768 40.94 11.23 -2.75
C THR A 768 39.95 10.60 -1.76
N TRP A 769 38.97 11.39 -1.35
CA TRP A 769 37.91 10.95 -0.44
C TRP A 769 37.10 9.74 -0.96
N VAL A 770 37.10 9.53 -2.28
CA VAL A 770 36.41 8.40 -2.93
C VAL A 770 37.06 7.07 -2.56
N VAL A 771 38.39 7.02 -2.55
CA VAL A 771 39.16 5.83 -2.14
C VAL A 771 38.94 5.59 -0.65
N GLU A 772 39.02 6.63 0.17
CA GLU A 772 38.77 6.56 1.60
C GLU A 772 37.36 6.06 1.94
N TYR A 773 36.33 6.55 1.24
CA TYR A 773 34.94 6.14 1.44
C TYR A 773 34.69 4.69 1.00
N SER A 774 35.30 4.30 -0.12
CA SER A 774 35.23 2.93 -0.63
C SER A 774 35.91 1.95 0.32
N LEU A 775 37.07 2.32 0.86
CA LEU A 775 37.77 1.61 1.93
C LEU A 775 36.88 1.49 3.17
N ALA A 776 36.26 2.58 3.65
CA ALA A 776 35.39 2.54 4.82
C ALA A 776 34.20 1.58 4.64
N THR A 777 33.67 1.49 3.41
CA THR A 777 32.57 0.56 3.08
C THR A 777 33.01 -0.91 3.08
N LEU A 778 34.30 -1.18 2.83
CA LEU A 778 34.88 -2.52 2.87
C LEU A 778 35.22 -2.98 4.30
N ILE A 779 35.48 -2.06 5.23
CA ILE A 779 35.89 -2.41 6.61
C ILE A 779 34.80 -3.19 7.34
N GLY A 780 33.51 -2.83 7.20
CA GLY A 780 32.43 -3.54 7.89
C GLY A 780 32.38 -5.03 7.56
N PRO A 781 32.29 -5.43 6.28
CA PRO A 781 32.38 -6.84 5.87
C PRO A 781 33.70 -7.50 6.24
N ALA A 782 34.82 -6.79 6.05
CA ALA A 782 36.15 -7.34 6.35
C ALA A 782 36.37 -7.56 7.84
N ALA A 783 35.76 -6.76 8.72
CA ALA A 783 35.88 -6.84 10.18
C ALA A 783 35.47 -8.19 10.76
N LEU A 784 34.50 -8.86 10.12
CA LEU A 784 34.05 -10.19 10.54
C LEU A 784 35.11 -11.27 10.30
N ILE A 785 36.02 -11.05 9.35
CA ILE A 785 37.03 -12.03 8.92
C ILE A 785 38.43 -11.62 9.42
N TYR A 786 38.73 -10.32 9.43
CA TYR A 786 40.03 -9.71 9.73
C TYR A 786 39.90 -8.50 10.66
N PRO A 787 39.58 -8.71 11.95
CA PRO A 787 39.34 -7.63 12.89
C PRO A 787 40.56 -6.71 13.08
N GLU A 788 41.79 -7.24 13.11
CA GLU A 788 43.01 -6.44 13.29
C GLU A 788 43.23 -5.47 12.12
N TRP A 789 43.09 -5.95 10.88
CA TRP A 789 43.20 -5.11 9.68
C TRP A 789 42.10 -4.03 9.66
N ALA A 790 40.87 -4.43 9.99
CA ALA A 790 39.73 -3.52 10.05
C ALA A 790 39.94 -2.43 11.11
N LEU A 791 40.47 -2.77 12.28
CA LEU A 791 40.80 -1.82 13.34
C LEU A 791 41.84 -0.79 12.88
N THR A 792 42.97 -1.24 12.31
CA THR A 792 44.03 -0.32 11.85
C THR A 792 43.50 0.66 10.80
N ASN A 793 42.75 0.18 9.81
CA ASN A 793 42.24 1.04 8.74
C ASN A 793 41.09 1.93 9.21
N ALA A 794 40.21 1.46 10.10
CA ALA A 794 39.14 2.28 10.66
C ALA A 794 39.71 3.48 11.43
N SER A 795 40.76 3.27 12.22
CA SER A 795 41.45 4.34 12.95
C SER A 795 42.00 5.40 12.01
N GLU A 796 42.68 5.01 10.94
CA GLU A 796 43.22 5.98 9.98
C GLU A 796 42.10 6.73 9.24
N LEU A 797 40.99 6.05 8.90
CA LEU A 797 39.86 6.67 8.20
C LEU A 797 38.98 7.56 9.10
N MET A 798 38.98 7.35 10.42
CA MET A 798 38.38 8.28 11.37
C MET A 798 39.11 9.64 11.39
N ALA A 799 40.38 9.70 10.98
CA ALA A 799 41.12 10.95 10.82
C ALA A 799 40.96 11.58 9.41
N ALA A 800 40.17 10.97 8.51
CA ALA A 800 39.98 11.46 7.15
C ALA A 800 39.30 12.84 7.12
N LYS A 801 39.61 13.66 6.12
CA LYS A 801 39.00 15.01 5.97
C LYS A 801 37.51 14.94 5.62
N ASN A 802 37.07 13.90 4.94
CA ASN A 802 35.68 13.73 4.50
C ASN A 802 34.80 13.14 5.61
N ALA A 803 33.69 13.79 5.93
CA ALA A 803 32.80 13.36 6.99
C ALA A 803 32.07 12.02 6.70
N LYS A 804 31.68 11.77 5.44
CA LYS A 804 31.04 10.49 5.07
C LYS A 804 31.99 9.31 5.28
N THR A 805 33.28 9.52 5.02
CA THR A 805 34.32 8.52 5.32
C THR A 805 34.40 8.25 6.82
N ARG A 806 34.46 9.30 7.65
CA ARG A 806 34.53 9.17 9.12
C ARG A 806 33.29 8.47 9.69
N ALA A 807 32.10 8.87 9.26
CA ALA A 807 30.84 8.23 9.64
C ALA A 807 30.84 6.73 9.30
N ARG A 808 31.25 6.38 8.07
CA ARG A 808 31.29 4.98 7.63
C ARG A 808 32.35 4.16 8.36
N ALA A 809 33.48 4.77 8.74
CA ALA A 809 34.50 4.14 9.57
C ALA A 809 33.96 3.83 10.99
N LEU A 810 33.22 4.76 11.60
CA LEU A 810 32.55 4.56 12.89
C LEU A 810 31.48 3.45 12.82
N GLU A 811 30.66 3.43 11.77
CA GLU A 811 29.72 2.34 11.53
C GLU A 811 30.44 0.99 11.39
N ALA A 812 31.58 0.95 10.70
CA ALA A 812 32.33 -0.29 10.54
C ALA A 812 32.86 -0.84 11.88
N LEU A 813 33.24 0.03 12.83
CA LEU A 813 33.67 -0.38 14.18
C LEU A 813 32.57 -1.10 14.97
N THR A 814 31.28 -0.87 14.65
CA THR A 814 30.17 -1.60 15.30
C THR A 814 30.22 -3.10 15.01
N ASN A 815 30.76 -3.50 13.86
CA ASN A 815 30.79 -4.89 13.39
C ASN A 815 32.06 -5.65 13.80
N ILE A 816 33.02 -5.00 14.47
CA ILE A 816 34.28 -5.66 14.89
C ILE A 816 34.01 -6.49 16.15
N PRO A 817 34.17 -7.83 16.12
CA PRO A 817 33.79 -8.67 17.27
C PRO A 817 34.73 -8.51 18.49
N THR A 818 35.93 -7.96 18.30
CA THR A 818 36.94 -7.80 19.36
C THR A 818 36.82 -6.45 20.05
N LYS A 819 37.16 -6.38 21.35
CA LYS A 819 37.25 -5.13 22.13
C LYS A 819 38.13 -4.09 21.41
N LEU A 820 37.68 -2.83 21.36
CA LEU A 820 38.44 -1.75 20.72
C LEU A 820 39.67 -1.38 21.58
N PRO A 821 40.85 -1.17 20.96
CA PRO A 821 42.02 -0.61 21.64
C PRO A 821 41.76 0.81 22.17
N ALA A 822 42.45 1.21 23.24
CA ALA A 822 42.17 2.47 23.94
C ALA A 822 42.41 3.72 23.08
N ASP A 823 43.46 3.71 22.25
CA ASP A 823 43.77 4.76 21.28
C ASP A 823 42.68 4.91 20.21
N VAL A 824 42.08 3.80 19.77
CA VAL A 824 40.94 3.81 18.83
C VAL A 824 39.69 4.39 19.50
N CYS A 825 39.48 4.05 20.77
CA CYS A 825 38.39 4.63 21.57
C CYS A 825 38.54 6.14 21.73
N GLU A 826 39.72 6.63 22.10
CA GLU A 826 40.02 8.05 22.22
C GLU A 826 39.81 8.79 20.90
N LEU A 827 40.26 8.21 19.79
CA LEU A 827 40.09 8.78 18.46
C LEU A 827 38.60 8.87 18.07
N ALA A 828 37.83 7.79 18.25
CA ALA A 828 36.40 7.78 17.96
C ALA A 828 35.65 8.84 18.79
N LEU A 829 35.98 8.97 20.08
CA LEU A 829 35.37 9.94 20.99
C LEU A 829 35.74 11.38 20.64
N SER A 830 36.94 11.63 20.09
CA SER A 830 37.31 12.97 19.62
C SER A 830 36.36 13.52 18.54
N LEU A 831 35.70 12.63 17.78
CA LEU A 831 34.71 12.98 16.75
C LEU A 831 33.35 13.43 17.29
N VAL A 832 33.17 13.52 18.62
CA VAL A 832 31.96 14.15 19.18
C VAL A 832 31.82 15.61 18.76
N LYS A 833 32.95 16.29 18.55
CA LYS A 833 33.02 17.70 18.11
C LYS A 833 33.03 17.86 16.60
N ASP A 834 32.81 16.77 15.86
CA ASP A 834 32.76 16.83 14.40
C ASP A 834 31.66 17.80 13.94
N SER A 835 31.90 18.58 12.89
CA SER A 835 30.88 19.50 12.38
C SER A 835 29.77 18.78 11.63
N ASP A 836 30.01 17.57 11.13
CA ASP A 836 29.04 16.78 10.37
C ASP A 836 28.14 15.93 11.26
N THR A 837 26.83 16.09 11.06
CA THR A 837 25.80 15.38 11.82
C THR A 837 25.82 13.87 11.58
N GLY A 838 26.15 13.41 10.37
CA GLY A 838 26.21 11.97 10.07
C GLY A 838 27.32 11.26 10.84
N THR A 839 28.47 11.92 11.00
CA THR A 839 29.59 11.41 11.80
C THR A 839 29.22 11.31 13.27
N ARG A 840 28.58 12.34 13.84
CA ARG A 840 28.11 12.33 15.24
C ARG A 840 27.00 11.31 15.47
N LEU A 841 26.12 11.08 14.47
CA LEU A 841 25.09 10.05 14.53
C LEU A 841 25.69 8.64 14.56
N ALA A 842 26.66 8.36 13.67
CA ALA A 842 27.38 7.09 13.65
C ALA A 842 28.15 6.84 14.96
N LEU A 843 28.71 7.90 15.57
CA LEU A 843 29.34 7.81 16.90
C LEU A 843 28.31 7.46 17.98
N SER A 844 27.14 8.10 18.01
CA SER A 844 26.07 7.77 18.96
C SER A 844 25.62 6.32 18.82
N GLU A 845 25.53 5.79 17.60
CA GLU A 845 25.21 4.38 17.35
C GLU A 845 26.33 3.44 17.82
N LEU A 846 27.59 3.79 17.57
CA LEU A 846 28.73 3.05 18.09
C LEU A 846 28.71 2.97 19.63
N LEU A 847 28.34 4.04 20.32
CA LEU A 847 28.19 4.06 21.78
C LEU A 847 27.07 3.12 22.28
N ILE A 848 25.98 2.92 21.52
CA ILE A 848 24.93 1.96 21.86
C ILE A 848 25.50 0.53 21.85
N PHE A 849 26.19 0.17 20.78
CA PHE A 849 26.66 -1.21 20.55
C PHE A 849 27.95 -1.56 21.30
N ARG A 850 28.74 -0.58 21.77
CA ARG A 850 30.07 -0.81 22.38
C ARG A 850 30.13 -0.34 23.85
N PRO A 851 29.88 -1.22 24.83
CA PRO A 851 29.93 -0.87 26.26
C PRO A 851 31.27 -0.29 26.74
N GLU A 852 32.39 -0.76 26.20
CA GLU A 852 33.71 -0.26 26.54
C GLU A 852 33.93 1.23 26.19
N LEU A 853 33.28 1.72 25.13
CA LEU A 853 33.31 3.14 24.77
C LEU A 853 32.43 3.99 25.68
N ARG A 854 31.33 3.42 26.20
CA ARG A 854 30.43 4.12 27.12
C ARG A 854 31.12 4.50 28.41
N CYS A 855 31.89 3.59 28.99
CA CYS A 855 32.66 3.88 30.21
C CYS A 855 33.61 5.07 30.01
N PHE A 856 34.29 5.11 28.87
CA PHE A 856 35.24 6.18 28.54
C PHE A 856 34.51 7.51 28.23
N ALA A 857 33.40 7.46 27.48
CA ALA A 857 32.57 8.63 27.17
C ALA A 857 31.90 9.25 28.41
N MET A 858 31.54 8.42 29.40
CA MET A 858 31.01 8.87 30.70
C MET A 858 32.06 9.62 31.52
N GLU A 859 33.33 9.22 31.44
CA GLU A 859 34.43 9.88 32.16
C GLU A 859 34.83 11.23 31.53
N THR A 860 34.51 11.46 30.25
CA THR A 860 34.88 12.68 29.51
C THR A 860 33.73 13.68 29.29
N ASN A 861 32.59 13.54 29.98
CA ASN A 861 31.38 14.36 29.80
C ASN A 861 30.85 14.41 28.34
N LEU A 862 31.14 13.38 27.54
CA LEU A 862 30.86 13.38 26.10
C LEU A 862 29.36 13.36 25.79
N PHE A 863 28.61 12.68 26.64
CA PHE A 863 27.15 12.56 26.55
C PHE A 863 26.44 13.89 26.71
N GLU A 864 27.01 14.84 27.46
CA GLU A 864 26.44 16.19 27.55
C GLU A 864 26.50 16.91 26.19
N SER A 865 27.61 16.75 25.47
CA SER A 865 27.76 17.34 24.13
C SER A 865 26.83 16.70 23.10
N LEU A 866 26.61 15.38 23.15
CA LEU A 866 25.71 14.69 22.22
C LEU A 866 24.23 14.89 22.55
N LEU A 867 23.86 14.97 23.83
CA LEU A 867 22.49 15.29 24.24
C LEU A 867 22.11 16.71 23.87
N ARG A 868 23.06 17.66 23.90
CA ARG A 868 22.85 19.05 23.46
C ARG A 868 23.05 19.24 21.95
N ASP A 869 23.15 18.17 21.18
CA ASP A 869 23.25 18.27 19.72
C ASP A 869 21.98 18.90 19.14
N LYS A 870 22.15 19.76 18.13
CA LYS A 870 21.02 20.39 17.43
C LYS A 870 20.26 19.39 16.57
N SER A 871 20.87 18.25 16.23
CA SER A 871 20.20 17.17 15.52
C SER A 871 19.44 16.29 16.51
N GLU A 872 18.13 16.24 16.32
CA GLU A 872 17.24 15.39 17.11
C GLU A 872 17.65 13.92 17.09
N ASP A 873 18.06 13.37 15.94
CA ASP A 873 18.48 11.97 15.82
C ASP A 873 19.76 11.68 16.64
N VAL A 874 20.71 12.63 16.67
CA VAL A 874 21.96 12.49 17.44
C VAL A 874 21.65 12.51 18.95
N ALA A 875 20.86 13.50 19.39
CA ALA A 875 20.44 13.62 20.79
C ALA A 875 19.59 12.42 21.24
N HIS A 876 18.72 11.92 20.37
CA HIS A 876 17.88 10.74 20.60
C HIS A 876 18.73 9.48 20.81
N ARG A 877 19.63 9.17 19.86
CA ARG A 877 20.50 7.98 19.96
C ARG A 877 21.48 8.07 21.12
N ALA A 878 21.99 9.27 21.42
CA ALA A 878 22.81 9.50 22.61
C ALA A 878 22.03 9.22 23.89
N GLY A 879 20.77 9.66 23.97
CA GLY A 879 19.84 9.29 25.02
C GLY A 879 19.75 7.78 25.23
N ILE A 880 19.45 7.03 24.16
CA ILE A 880 19.37 5.56 24.21
C ILE A 880 20.71 4.96 24.67
N ALA A 881 21.85 5.41 24.13
CA ALA A 881 23.17 4.90 24.49
C ALA A 881 23.45 5.03 25.99
N ILE A 882 23.04 6.15 26.58
CA ILE A 882 23.12 6.41 28.02
C ILE A 882 22.21 5.43 28.79
N GLY A 883 20.96 5.28 28.35
CA GLY A 883 19.97 4.45 29.01
C GLY A 883 20.30 2.95 29.00
N VAL A 884 20.85 2.43 27.90
CA VAL A 884 21.22 1.01 27.76
C VAL A 884 22.48 0.66 28.59
N GLY A 885 23.16 1.65 29.19
CA GLY A 885 24.30 1.43 30.08
C GLY A 885 23.88 0.76 31.38
N ALA A 886 24.30 -0.50 31.60
CA ALA A 886 23.87 -1.36 32.72
C ALA A 886 24.23 -0.87 34.14
N ALA A 887 24.85 0.30 34.27
CA ALA A 887 25.10 0.96 35.54
C ALA A 887 25.04 2.47 35.29
N LEU A 888 23.83 3.03 35.27
CA LEU A 888 23.70 4.48 35.39
C LEU A 888 24.34 4.89 36.72
N ARG A 889 25.57 5.42 36.68
CA ARG A 889 26.15 6.10 37.82
C ARG A 889 25.25 7.29 38.16
N GLU A 890 25.18 7.66 39.43
CA GLU A 890 24.39 8.81 39.90
C GLU A 890 24.63 10.07 39.03
N ALA A 891 25.87 10.32 38.64
CA ALA A 891 26.25 11.41 37.75
C ALA A 891 25.52 11.39 36.39
N THR A 892 25.23 10.22 35.83
CA THR A 892 24.56 10.05 34.54
C THR A 892 23.06 10.25 34.65
N VAL A 893 22.46 9.77 35.75
CA VAL A 893 21.07 10.08 36.08
C VAL A 893 20.90 11.57 36.27
N GLN A 894 21.81 12.21 37.01
CA GLN A 894 21.81 13.66 37.21
C GLN A 894 21.97 14.39 35.87
N LEU A 895 22.84 13.92 34.96
CA LEU A 895 22.98 14.52 33.63
C LEU A 895 21.67 14.44 32.82
N LEU A 896 21.04 13.27 32.74
CA LEU A 896 19.74 13.11 32.06
C LEU A 896 18.67 13.99 32.72
N PHE A 897 18.67 14.08 34.05
CA PHE A 897 17.73 14.88 34.82
C PHE A 897 17.92 16.38 34.58
N THR A 898 19.17 16.86 34.60
CA THR A 898 19.54 18.25 34.28
C THR A 898 19.13 18.58 32.86
N GLN A 899 19.39 17.72 31.87
CA GLN A 899 18.96 17.98 30.48
C GLN A 899 17.44 17.97 30.33
N LEU A 900 16.73 17.11 31.06
CA LEU A 900 15.26 17.11 31.06
C LEU A 900 14.67 18.39 31.67
N ARG A 901 15.28 18.90 32.74
CA ARG A 901 14.82 20.06 33.50
C ARG A 901 15.23 21.39 32.88
N GLU A 902 16.48 21.48 32.43
CA GLU A 902 17.16 22.74 32.07
C GLU A 902 17.56 22.80 30.59
N GLY A 903 17.35 21.73 29.81
CA GLY A 903 17.67 21.76 28.38
C GLY A 903 16.82 22.81 27.65
N ASP A 904 17.45 23.77 26.98
CA ASP A 904 16.73 24.81 26.23
C ASP A 904 16.15 24.29 24.91
N ASP A 905 16.63 23.14 24.42
CA ASP A 905 16.22 22.50 23.16
C ASP A 905 15.32 21.27 23.39
N SER A 906 14.23 21.19 22.63
CA SER A 906 13.32 20.04 22.60
C SER A 906 14.03 18.72 22.26
N ALA A 907 15.06 18.76 21.41
CA ALA A 907 15.85 17.58 21.04
C ALA A 907 16.59 17.00 22.25
N ALA A 908 17.22 17.86 23.06
CA ALA A 908 17.96 17.45 24.26
C ALA A 908 17.04 16.84 25.32
N ARG A 909 15.85 17.43 25.53
CA ARG A 909 14.84 16.88 26.44
C ARG A 909 14.32 15.53 25.97
N ARG A 910 13.99 15.39 24.68
CA ARG A 910 13.53 14.11 24.11
C ARG A 910 14.61 13.02 24.16
N GLY A 911 15.87 13.38 23.88
CA GLY A 911 17.01 12.48 24.06
C GLY A 911 17.15 12.00 25.50
N ALA A 912 17.17 12.92 26.47
CA ALA A 912 17.28 12.57 27.90
C ALA A 912 16.13 11.64 28.36
N LEU A 913 14.93 11.90 27.87
CA LEU A 913 13.72 11.16 28.18
C LEU A 913 13.73 9.74 27.63
N ARG A 914 14.20 9.54 26.40
CA ARG A 914 14.42 8.21 25.81
C ARG A 914 15.54 7.45 26.53
N GLY A 915 16.55 8.16 27.05
CA GLY A 915 17.56 7.55 27.93
C GLY A 915 16.98 7.00 29.23
N PHE A 916 16.08 7.74 29.89
CA PHE A 916 15.35 7.21 31.03
C PHE A 916 14.51 5.97 30.66
N ALA A 917 13.79 6.00 29.53
CA ALA A 917 13.00 4.86 29.08
C ALA A 917 13.87 3.61 28.81
N ALA A 918 15.00 3.78 28.12
CA ALA A 918 15.94 2.69 27.83
C ALA A 918 16.65 2.15 29.08
N SER A 919 16.76 2.94 30.16
CA SER A 919 17.30 2.46 31.44
C SER A 919 16.31 1.62 32.24
N GLY A 920 15.01 1.91 32.11
CA GLY A 920 13.94 1.15 32.74
C GLY A 920 13.85 -0.28 32.17
N THR A 921 14.11 -0.45 30.87
CA THR A 921 14.15 -1.79 30.24
C THR A 921 15.38 -2.60 30.64
N ALA A 922 16.45 -1.97 31.14
CA ALA A 922 17.66 -2.63 31.61
C ALA A 922 17.59 -3.09 33.08
N GLY A 923 16.50 -2.82 33.80
CA GLY A 923 16.28 -3.30 35.18
C GLY A 923 17.01 -2.53 36.29
N VAL A 924 17.57 -1.35 35.99
CA VAL A 924 18.42 -0.56 36.92
C VAL A 924 17.61 0.39 37.83
N ALA A 925 16.27 0.44 37.67
CA ALA A 925 15.44 1.48 38.27
C ALA A 925 15.26 1.41 39.79
N SER A 926 15.56 0.28 40.45
CA SER A 926 15.30 0.11 41.90
C SER A 926 16.31 0.81 42.83
N GLU A 927 17.42 1.36 42.32
CA GLU A 927 18.51 1.93 43.14
C GLU A 927 18.77 3.42 42.89
N ILE A 928 17.93 4.10 42.11
CA ILE A 928 18.17 5.49 41.70
C ILE A 928 17.74 6.47 42.82
N PRO A 929 18.66 7.30 43.39
CA PRO A 929 18.34 8.24 44.47
C PRO A 929 17.76 9.56 43.93
N VAL A 930 16.85 9.48 42.96
CA VAL A 930 16.11 10.65 42.48
C VAL A 930 14.70 10.50 43.00
N GLY A 931 14.29 11.41 43.90
CA GLY A 931 12.95 11.39 44.47
C GLY A 931 11.92 11.40 43.35
N ALA A 932 10.97 10.46 43.38
CA ALA A 932 9.93 10.34 42.36
C ALA A 932 9.14 11.65 42.13
N GLN A 933 9.08 12.52 43.13
CA GLN A 933 8.53 13.87 43.01
C GLN A 933 9.29 14.76 42.03
N ASP A 934 10.61 14.68 41.99
CA ASP A 934 11.43 15.53 41.12
C ASP A 934 11.34 15.08 39.66
N LEU A 935 11.27 13.77 39.40
CA LEU A 935 10.97 13.22 38.08
C LEU A 935 9.57 13.62 37.59
N LEU A 936 8.56 13.55 38.46
CA LEU A 936 7.20 14.00 38.14
C LEU A 936 7.13 15.52 37.87
N ARG A 937 7.88 16.34 38.62
CA ARG A 937 7.97 17.78 38.35
C ARG A 937 8.64 18.07 36.99
N ALA A 938 9.71 17.36 36.66
CA ALA A 938 10.38 17.51 35.37
C ALA A 938 9.49 17.08 34.19
N LEU A 939 8.77 15.97 34.31
CA LEU A 939 7.80 15.51 33.31
C LEU A 939 6.62 16.49 33.13
N ASN A 940 6.14 17.08 34.22
CA ASN A 940 5.06 18.08 34.19
C ASN A 940 5.49 19.44 33.58
N ALA A 941 6.79 19.69 33.45
CA ALA A 941 7.32 20.91 32.84
C ALA A 941 7.55 20.80 31.32
N LEU A 942 7.32 19.62 30.72
CA LEU A 942 7.42 19.39 29.28
C LEU A 942 6.16 19.88 28.54
N PRO A 943 6.29 20.34 27.28
CA PRO A 943 5.14 20.54 26.39
C PRO A 943 4.31 19.25 26.26
N TYR A 944 3.00 19.39 26.18
CA TYR A 944 2.03 18.28 26.24
C TYR A 944 2.34 17.13 25.26
N HIS A 945 2.78 17.43 24.04
CA HIS A 945 3.13 16.42 23.03
C HIS A 945 4.39 15.60 23.40
N ASP A 946 5.41 16.20 24.01
CA ASP A 946 6.65 15.51 24.40
C ASP A 946 6.43 14.58 25.61
N SER A 947 5.45 14.89 26.48
CA SER A 947 5.07 14.05 27.62
C SER A 947 4.29 12.79 27.23
N LEU A 948 3.60 12.81 26.08
CA LEU A 948 2.78 11.71 25.57
C LEU A 948 3.62 10.60 24.92
N ASP A 949 4.71 10.96 24.25
CA ASP A 949 5.61 10.06 23.52
C ASP A 949 6.34 9.06 24.42
N VAL A 950 6.45 9.38 25.71
CA VAL A 950 7.06 8.59 26.80
C VAL A 950 6.13 7.52 27.33
N LEU A 951 4.86 7.89 27.49
CA LEU A 951 3.84 7.05 28.13
C LEU A 951 3.10 6.16 27.11
N GLY A 952 3.30 6.41 25.80
CA GLY A 952 2.63 5.69 24.70
C GLY A 952 3.48 4.61 24.00
N GLY A 953 4.76 4.44 24.37
CA GLY A 953 5.60 3.37 23.83
C GLY A 953 5.23 2.01 24.44
N ASN A 954 5.11 0.96 23.61
CA ASN A 954 4.71 -0.42 23.94
C ASN A 954 5.58 -1.17 25.00
N SER A 955 6.46 -0.49 25.72
CA SER A 955 7.16 -1.02 26.89
C SER A 955 6.51 -0.46 28.14
N ALA A 956 5.67 -1.25 28.81
CA ALA A 956 5.18 -0.94 30.14
C ALA A 956 6.37 -0.83 31.12
N VAL A 957 6.91 0.38 31.28
CA VAL A 957 7.82 0.72 32.37
C VAL A 957 6.98 0.67 33.65
N ARG A 958 7.13 -0.40 34.45
CA ARG A 958 6.68 -0.38 35.83
C ARG A 958 7.61 0.59 36.57
N LEU A 959 7.14 1.81 36.84
CA LEU A 959 7.77 2.71 37.79
C LEU A 959 7.88 1.95 39.14
N PRO A 960 9.09 1.73 39.69
CA PRO A 960 9.23 1.01 40.95
C PRO A 960 8.67 1.84 42.11
N ASP A 961 7.89 1.17 42.97
CA ASP A 961 7.58 1.50 44.37
C ASP A 961 7.63 2.98 44.78
N LEU A 962 6.48 3.65 44.61
CA LEU A 962 6.12 4.88 45.34
C LEU A 962 5.74 4.61 46.80
N THR A 963 6.39 3.65 47.49
CA THR A 963 6.01 3.17 48.83
C THR A 963 6.19 4.20 49.96
N GLY A 964 6.76 5.38 49.66
CA GLY A 964 6.91 6.49 50.62
C GLY A 964 5.97 7.68 50.41
N LEU A 965 5.13 7.69 49.37
CA LEU A 965 4.19 8.78 49.10
C LEU A 965 2.80 8.34 49.55
N SER A 966 2.23 9.02 50.56
CA SER A 966 0.83 8.78 50.88
C SER A 966 -0.01 9.11 49.64
N LEU A 967 -0.93 8.22 49.28
CA LEU A 967 -1.83 8.38 48.13
C LEU A 967 -2.57 9.74 48.17
N SER A 968 -2.81 10.26 49.37
CA SER A 968 -3.35 11.61 49.62
C SER A 968 -2.47 12.74 49.07
N THR A 969 -1.14 12.67 49.20
CA THR A 969 -0.21 13.66 48.65
C THR A 969 -0.10 13.55 47.12
N ALA A 970 -0.23 12.34 46.55
CA ALA A 970 -0.31 12.15 45.10
C ALA A 970 -1.62 12.73 44.52
N LEU A 971 -2.73 12.60 45.25
CA LEU A 971 -4.02 13.22 44.92
C LEU A 971 -3.96 14.75 44.95
N GLU A 972 -3.40 15.35 46.00
CA GLU A 972 -3.29 16.82 46.09
C GLU A 972 -2.41 17.43 44.99
N ASN A 973 -1.30 16.78 44.64
CA ASN A 973 -0.36 17.29 43.64
C ASN A 973 -0.83 17.09 42.18
N THR A 974 -1.81 16.21 41.95
CA THR A 974 -2.41 16.00 40.61
C THR A 974 -3.63 16.89 40.36
N LYS A 975 -3.99 17.71 41.34
CA LYS A 975 -5.05 18.72 41.25
C LYS A 975 -4.52 19.94 40.51
N ARG A 976 -5.07 20.22 39.33
CA ARG A 976 -4.80 21.42 38.54
C ARG A 976 -5.21 22.67 39.35
N LYS A 977 -4.68 23.84 38.99
CA LYS A 977 -5.04 25.13 39.62
C LYS A 977 -6.54 25.46 39.53
N ASP A 978 -7.28 24.85 38.61
CA ASP A 978 -8.73 24.99 38.45
C ASP A 978 -9.54 24.00 39.31
N GLY A 979 -8.87 23.22 40.17
CA GLY A 979 -9.49 22.25 41.06
C GLY A 979 -9.75 20.88 40.44
N LYS A 980 -9.45 20.66 39.15
CA LYS A 980 -9.71 19.39 38.43
C LYS A 980 -8.51 18.44 38.48
N TYR A 981 -8.76 17.14 38.56
CA TYR A 981 -7.71 16.11 38.57
C TYR A 981 -7.28 15.70 37.15
N ASN A 982 -6.02 15.30 36.97
CA ASN A 982 -5.42 14.93 35.68
C ASN A 982 -6.02 13.63 35.07
N PHE A 983 -6.30 13.62 33.76
CA PHE A 983 -6.95 12.53 33.02
C PHE A 983 -6.17 11.20 33.03
N LYS A 984 -4.83 11.17 33.00
CA LYS A 984 -4.06 9.90 33.08
C LYS A 984 -3.87 9.36 34.51
N PHE A 985 -4.14 10.16 35.55
CA PHE A 985 -4.24 9.64 36.93
C PHE A 985 -5.43 8.67 37.07
N ARG A 986 -6.47 8.88 36.26
CA ARG A 986 -7.65 8.02 36.15
C ARG A 986 -7.33 6.66 35.52
N GLU A 987 -6.47 6.62 34.50
CA GLU A 987 -6.00 5.36 33.91
C GLU A 987 -5.04 4.61 34.83
N TRP A 988 -4.16 5.33 35.53
CA TRP A 988 -3.26 4.72 36.52
C TRP A 988 -4.04 4.05 37.67
N LEU A 989 -5.08 4.71 38.21
CA LEU A 989 -5.97 4.13 39.23
C LEU A 989 -6.76 2.91 38.72
N ASN A 990 -7.14 2.89 37.43
CA ASN A 990 -7.88 1.75 36.85
C ASN A 990 -7.06 0.46 36.76
N GLY A 991 -5.72 0.55 36.79
CA GLY A 991 -4.82 -0.61 36.78
C GLY A 991 -4.27 -1.01 38.15
N TYR A 992 -4.55 -0.24 39.20
CA TYR A 992 -3.92 -0.39 40.52
C TYR A 992 -4.83 -1.18 41.49
N THR A 993 -4.35 -2.31 42.01
CA THR A 993 -5.08 -3.10 43.01
C THR A 993 -4.55 -2.70 44.39
N ILE A 994 -5.38 -2.10 45.25
CA ILE A 994 -4.96 -1.69 46.61
C ILE A 994 -4.98 -2.93 47.52
N PRO A 995 -3.84 -3.37 48.08
CA PRO A 995 -3.81 -4.43 49.08
C PRO A 995 -4.63 -4.03 50.31
N SER A 996 -5.35 -4.96 50.93
CA SER A 996 -6.22 -4.66 52.06
C SER A 996 -5.48 -4.13 53.29
N GLU A 997 -4.18 -4.42 53.41
CA GLU A 997 -3.31 -3.93 54.49
C GLU A 997 -2.90 -2.46 54.36
N ASP A 998 -3.02 -1.86 53.18
CA ASP A 998 -2.67 -0.46 52.91
C ASP A 998 -3.87 0.50 53.08
N ILE A 999 -5.02 -0.03 53.50
CA ILE A 999 -6.25 0.74 53.70
C ILE A 999 -6.37 1.10 55.18
N ASP A 1000 -5.86 2.28 55.54
CA ASP A 1000 -6.02 2.86 56.87
C ASP A 1000 -7.25 3.79 56.97
N ASP A 1001 -7.57 4.21 58.20
CA ASP A 1001 -8.67 5.14 58.49
C ASP A 1001 -8.52 6.49 57.76
N SER A 1002 -7.28 6.90 57.44
CA SER A 1002 -7.01 8.16 56.75
C SER A 1002 -7.39 8.07 55.28
N LEU A 1003 -7.05 6.96 54.61
CA LEU A 1003 -7.42 6.68 53.24
C LEU A 1003 -8.94 6.54 53.10
N LEU A 1004 -9.58 5.84 54.05
CA LEU A 1004 -11.05 5.69 54.07
C LEU A 1004 -11.75 7.05 54.21
N ARG A 1005 -11.23 7.95 55.05
CA ARG A 1005 -11.74 9.33 55.19
C ARG A 1005 -11.58 10.15 53.91
N VAL A 1006 -10.47 10.01 53.20
CA VAL A 1006 -10.24 10.71 51.92
C VAL A 1006 -11.18 10.17 50.84
N LEU A 1007 -11.36 8.86 50.75
CA LEU A 1007 -12.27 8.22 49.79
C LEU A 1007 -13.74 8.62 50.06
N ILE A 1008 -14.18 8.60 51.31
CA ILE A 1008 -15.54 9.02 51.71
C ILE A 1008 -15.71 10.54 51.53
N GLY A 1009 -14.71 11.35 51.90
CA GLY A 1009 -14.72 12.79 51.65
C GLY A 1009 -14.86 13.13 50.16
N GLY A 1010 -14.16 12.40 49.28
CA GLY A 1010 -14.29 12.53 47.83
C GLY A 1010 -15.66 12.10 47.28
N LEU A 1011 -16.37 11.19 47.96
CA LEU A 1011 -17.75 10.84 47.57
C LEU A 1011 -18.74 11.98 47.87
N HIS A 1012 -18.49 12.75 48.93
CA HIS A 1012 -19.32 13.89 49.33
C HIS A 1012 -18.92 15.22 48.68
N ASP A 1013 -17.73 15.33 48.09
CA ASP A 1013 -17.34 16.52 47.35
C ASP A 1013 -18.11 16.61 46.01
N HIS A 1014 -19.10 17.51 46.00
CA HIS A 1014 -19.96 17.75 44.84
C HIS A 1014 -19.22 18.32 43.62
N SER A 1015 -18.00 18.85 43.80
CA SER A 1015 -17.15 19.37 42.72
C SER A 1015 -16.41 18.29 41.93
N ILE A 1016 -16.39 17.05 42.44
CA ILE A 1016 -15.74 15.92 41.77
C ILE A 1016 -16.62 15.40 40.62
N ASP A 1017 -15.97 15.15 39.48
CA ASP A 1017 -16.62 14.62 38.28
C ASP A 1017 -17.34 13.29 38.56
N ALA A 1018 -18.54 13.13 37.97
CA ALA A 1018 -19.42 12.00 38.24
C ALA A 1018 -18.78 10.64 37.95
N SER A 1019 -17.82 10.56 37.04
CA SER A 1019 -17.12 9.32 36.70
C SER A 1019 -16.00 8.97 37.69
N VAL A 1020 -15.33 9.97 38.28
CA VAL A 1020 -14.40 9.79 39.40
C VAL A 1020 -15.18 9.40 40.66
N ARG A 1021 -16.34 10.02 40.89
CA ARG A 1021 -17.24 9.63 41.98
C ARG A 1021 -17.69 8.18 41.86
N ARG A 1022 -18.04 7.69 40.65
CA ARG A 1022 -18.36 6.27 40.42
C ARG A 1022 -17.18 5.33 40.64
N LEU A 1023 -15.96 5.75 40.27
CA LEU A 1023 -14.76 4.96 40.54
C LEU A 1023 -14.50 4.83 42.05
N LEU A 1024 -14.61 5.93 42.79
CA LEU A 1024 -14.52 5.94 44.25
C LEU A 1024 -15.62 5.06 44.88
N GLN A 1025 -16.84 5.07 44.34
CA GLN A 1025 -17.93 4.18 44.77
C GLN A 1025 -17.57 2.70 44.56
N ASN A 1026 -17.00 2.34 43.41
CA ASN A 1026 -16.60 0.97 43.10
C ASN A 1026 -15.43 0.49 43.97
N ILE A 1027 -14.50 1.38 44.32
CA ILE A 1027 -13.39 1.07 45.25
C ILE A 1027 -13.96 0.80 46.65
N VAL A 1028 -14.85 1.66 47.16
CA VAL A 1028 -15.51 1.46 48.46
C VAL A 1028 -16.35 0.18 48.50
N LEU A 1029 -17.06 -0.14 47.40
CA LEU A 1029 -17.83 -1.39 47.25
C LEU A 1029 -16.93 -2.64 47.25
N ASN A 1030 -15.81 -2.61 46.53
CA ASN A 1030 -14.87 -3.74 46.52
C ASN A 1030 -14.20 -3.96 47.89
N VAL A 1031 -13.88 -2.88 48.60
CA VAL A 1031 -13.28 -2.94 49.95
C VAL A 1031 -14.27 -3.49 50.97
N THR A 1032 -15.56 -3.11 50.87
CA THR A 1032 -16.62 -3.61 51.75
C THR A 1032 -17.02 -5.07 51.46
N GLN A 1033 -17.00 -5.51 50.19
CA GLN A 1033 -17.34 -6.89 49.80
C GLN A 1033 -16.27 -7.93 50.15
N ARG A 1034 -15.00 -7.54 50.30
CA ARG A 1034 -13.89 -8.47 50.60
C ARG A 1034 -13.70 -8.77 52.09
N GLY A 1035 -14.62 -8.34 52.97
CA GLY A 1035 -14.68 -8.79 54.36
C GLY A 1035 -13.59 -8.27 55.31
N GLY A 1036 -12.76 -7.29 54.88
CA GLY A 1036 -11.66 -6.75 55.69
C GLY A 1036 -12.06 -5.73 56.76
N LEU A 1037 -13.31 -5.26 56.78
CA LEU A 1037 -13.79 -4.22 57.69
C LEU A 1037 -14.47 -4.83 58.93
N GLN A 1038 -13.82 -4.72 60.10
CA GLN A 1038 -14.48 -4.94 61.38
C GLN A 1038 -15.36 -3.73 61.72
N TRP A 1039 -16.64 -3.81 61.35
CA TRP A 1039 -17.65 -2.75 61.57
C TRP A 1039 -17.80 -2.32 63.04
N SER A 1040 -17.38 -3.15 64.00
CA SER A 1040 -17.43 -2.87 65.44
C SER A 1040 -16.47 -1.77 65.92
N ARG A 1041 -15.61 -1.22 65.05
CA ARG A 1041 -14.65 -0.13 65.40
C ARG A 1041 -15.07 1.26 64.89
N LEU A 1042 -16.19 1.36 64.18
CA LEU A 1042 -16.64 2.61 63.57
C LEU A 1042 -17.68 3.29 64.49
N ASP A 1043 -17.19 4.14 65.40
CA ASP A 1043 -17.97 4.86 66.43
C ASP A 1043 -18.73 6.11 65.90
N TRP A 1044 -19.10 6.14 64.62
CA TRP A 1044 -19.78 7.31 64.00
C TRP A 1044 -21.22 7.01 63.60
N GLU A 1045 -22.06 8.06 63.58
CA GLU A 1045 -23.47 7.99 63.24
C GLU A 1045 -23.64 7.31 61.87
N LEU A 1046 -24.19 6.09 61.86
CA LEU A 1046 -24.43 5.24 60.68
C LEU A 1046 -25.12 5.93 59.49
N HIS A 1047 -25.68 7.12 59.69
CA HIS A 1047 -26.55 7.80 58.75
C HIS A 1047 -25.93 8.14 57.38
N PRO A 1048 -24.69 8.68 57.26
CA PRO A 1048 -24.12 9.06 55.97
C PRO A 1048 -23.74 7.86 55.10
N ILE A 1049 -23.27 6.77 55.72
CA ILE A 1049 -22.95 5.53 54.99
C ILE A 1049 -24.22 4.81 54.56
N LEU A 1050 -25.25 4.77 55.40
CA LEU A 1050 -26.56 4.22 55.01
C LEU A 1050 -27.20 5.04 53.87
N GLU A 1051 -26.99 6.35 53.84
CA GLU A 1051 -27.48 7.22 52.76
C GLU A 1051 -26.71 7.01 51.44
N ALA A 1052 -25.39 6.78 51.51
CA ALA A 1052 -24.59 6.38 50.36
C ALA A 1052 -25.01 5.01 49.80
N PHE A 1053 -25.29 4.03 50.67
CA PHE A 1053 -25.80 2.72 50.28
C PHE A 1053 -27.23 2.78 49.71
N ARG A 1054 -28.10 3.64 50.26
CA ARG A 1054 -29.46 3.85 49.75
C ARG A 1054 -29.45 4.44 48.33
N ASN A 1055 -28.61 5.44 48.09
CA ASN A 1055 -28.43 6.03 46.76
C ASN A 1055 -27.86 5.02 45.73
N LEU A 1056 -27.05 4.06 46.19
CA LEU A 1056 -26.53 2.96 45.36
C LEU A 1056 -27.62 1.92 45.01
N ALA A 1057 -28.53 1.60 45.93
CA ALA A 1057 -29.64 0.68 45.69
C ALA A 1057 -30.67 1.23 44.70
N GLU A 1058 -30.90 2.55 44.70
CA GLU A 1058 -31.82 3.22 43.77
C GLU A 1058 -31.28 3.30 42.33
N VAL A 1059 -29.96 3.34 42.14
CA VAL A 1059 -29.33 3.39 40.80
C VAL A 1059 -29.13 2.00 40.18
N GLY A 1060 -29.07 0.94 40.98
CA GLY A 1060 -28.73 -0.42 40.54
C GLY A 1060 -29.89 -1.38 40.28
N GLY A 1061 -31.15 -1.02 40.58
CA GLY A 1061 -32.32 -1.86 40.27
C GLY A 1061 -32.33 -3.26 40.92
N ARG A 1062 -31.54 -3.51 41.97
CA ARG A 1062 -31.60 -4.75 42.78
C ARG A 1062 -31.92 -4.41 44.23
N ARG A 1063 -32.75 -5.22 44.89
CA ARG A 1063 -32.91 -5.18 46.35
C ARG A 1063 -31.64 -5.72 47.01
N CYS A 1064 -30.91 -4.88 47.75
CA CYS A 1064 -29.93 -5.34 48.73
C CYS A 1064 -30.68 -5.84 49.98
N SER A 1065 -30.27 -6.98 50.52
CA SER A 1065 -30.64 -7.45 51.86
C SER A 1065 -29.81 -6.76 52.93
#